data_AF-A0A959ZQM8-F1
#
_entry.id   AF-A0A959ZQM8-F1
#
_cell.length_a   1.000
_cell.length_b   1.000
_cell.length_c   1.000
_cell.angle_alpha   90.00
_cell.angle_beta   90.00
_cell.angle_gamma   90.00
#
_symmetry.space_group_name_H-M   'P 1'
#
loop_
_entity.id
_entity.type
_entity.pdbx_description
1 polymer ?
#
loop_
_entity_poly.entity_id
_entity_poly.type
_entity_poly.pdbx_seq_one_letter_code
_entity_poly.pdbx_strand_id
1 'polypeptide(L)'
;MSSPLVSRRVVLAAFAAFAAAALLLVSLASGSASAADVTSGNTTFNLTSGKAGKVSAVKPANVSKRFGKKGAKVTSVAKNGSFAGTVSHKLGGGIRFASGKGKVTVTGLTVKTFAKKSVVSGKLKGKTISVFNAFGKATINMSGKTAKVTGAKLSLTNVAAGKIRTALKLKKAPKGKIGTLSYFLKVTSDGPVDPCVADPNAEGCQPEVVDPYLAECGLEASSEIAGTLPVAGPVPTFTGTVESTPNPITWGFRASFRGYFLGTGGTYAGIDGVTINTLPFPGPPPTGFTFPASSSTYAPGSSASATDDRVVINGSGTLVLCHKAHGFRIALSEPTIVVDGTESRLIVSVDTNRTGEWTPAQRVVLASLDTSATSVDFTNAGDTAVWNDVPVSLTEDGSSALRLCDTAEGGPTACEYEAGANMDPISFSVQTSYPEGLCSIDSITGFTTQPGSLVGPAAEPILDSPEEVTGSLDWGIRQGLRGSAMTPRQFNTTANTTLSNPSDMTGVGKYFSWNAASGTYDAGDPGSADDRLVLNGLGSIAICNVNHGYGVVFSDPSVIIDGADSRIVADVAARVGPDWVSGRVDLVEFDSAEADVAESSESIAWTLDDPSVNPPLGEVTLTGAGAAILQVMNGPSPAPPTYFDGTVMQGFVVEVALPEGD
;
A
#
# COMPACT_ATOMS: atom_id res chain seq x y z
N MET A 1 -83.42 -31.75 38.99
CA MET A 1 -82.71 -32.34 40.15
C MET A 1 -81.26 -32.50 39.75
N SER A 2 -80.44 -31.55 40.15
CA SER A 2 -79.08 -31.35 39.64
C SER A 2 -78.11 -31.47 40.80
N SER A 3 -77.19 -32.43 40.74
CA SER A 3 -76.11 -32.60 41.72
C SER A 3 -74.84 -31.89 41.21
N PRO A 4 -74.10 -31.15 42.06
CA PRO A 4 -72.85 -30.53 41.66
C PRO A 4 -71.64 -31.41 41.99
N LEU A 5 -70.68 -31.42 41.07
CA LEU A 5 -69.32 -31.93 41.24
C LEU A 5 -68.47 -30.86 41.95
N VAL A 6 -68.11 -31.09 43.21
CA VAL A 6 -67.03 -30.38 43.90
C VAL A 6 -66.12 -31.42 44.54
N SER A 7 -64.98 -31.70 43.91
CA SER A 7 -63.71 -32.05 44.57
C SER A 7 -62.67 -32.39 43.51
N ARG A 8 -61.94 -31.38 43.02
CA ARG A 8 -60.65 -31.56 42.30
C ARG A 8 -59.95 -30.21 42.07
N ARG A 9 -59.66 -29.46 43.14
CA ARG A 9 -58.80 -28.26 43.06
C ARG A 9 -57.82 -28.05 44.22
N VAL A 10 -57.52 -29.06 45.03
CA VAL A 10 -56.59 -28.90 46.17
C VAL A 10 -55.25 -29.64 46.00
N VAL A 11 -55.09 -30.51 44.98
CA VAL A 11 -53.85 -31.29 44.83
C VAL A 11 -52.79 -30.63 43.91
N LEU A 12 -53.14 -29.61 43.12
CA LEU A 12 -52.17 -28.94 42.24
C LEU A 12 -51.35 -27.80 42.89
N ALA A 13 -51.80 -27.23 44.01
CA ALA A 13 -51.08 -26.15 44.68
C ALA A 13 -49.89 -26.65 45.53
N ALA A 14 -49.93 -27.89 46.01
CA ALA A 14 -48.86 -28.47 46.83
C ALA A 14 -47.62 -28.91 46.02
N PHE A 15 -47.78 -29.24 44.74
CA PHE A 15 -46.65 -29.66 43.88
C PHE A 15 -45.85 -28.48 43.31
N ALA A 16 -46.45 -27.29 43.16
CA ALA A 16 -45.74 -26.10 42.72
C ALA A 16 -44.82 -25.51 43.82
N ALA A 17 -45.22 -25.62 45.09
CA ALA A 17 -44.43 -25.14 46.22
C ALA A 17 -43.17 -25.99 46.50
N PHE A 18 -43.22 -27.30 46.23
CA PHE A 18 -42.04 -28.18 46.37
C PHE A 18 -41.03 -28.04 45.22
N ALA A 19 -41.48 -27.65 44.02
CA ALA A 19 -40.57 -27.37 42.91
C ALA A 19 -39.81 -26.04 43.09
N ALA A 20 -40.44 -25.03 43.68
CA ALA A 20 -39.79 -23.74 43.97
C ALA A 20 -38.76 -23.83 45.11
N ALA A 21 -39.02 -24.63 46.16
CA ALA A 21 -38.08 -24.82 47.25
C ALA A 21 -36.86 -25.69 46.87
N ALA A 22 -37.02 -26.62 45.90
CA ALA A 22 -35.90 -27.40 45.38
C ALA A 22 -34.97 -26.59 44.45
N LEU A 23 -35.48 -25.54 43.79
CA LEU A 23 -34.66 -24.62 42.98
C LEU A 23 -33.94 -23.55 43.82
N LEU A 24 -34.47 -23.17 44.99
CA LEU A 24 -33.86 -22.19 45.90
C LEU A 24 -32.80 -22.79 46.85
N LEU A 25 -32.66 -24.11 46.94
CA LEU A 25 -31.61 -24.79 47.73
C LEU A 25 -30.38 -25.21 46.91
N VAL A 26 -30.36 -24.98 45.59
CA VAL A 26 -29.20 -25.25 44.72
C VAL A 26 -28.30 -24.00 44.55
N SER A 27 -28.79 -22.80 44.89
CA SER A 27 -28.05 -21.54 44.72
C SER A 27 -27.10 -21.14 45.88
N LEU A 28 -26.93 -22.00 46.89
CA LEU A 28 -25.97 -21.77 47.99
C LEU A 28 -24.90 -22.86 48.13
N ALA A 29 -24.80 -23.77 47.15
CA ALA A 29 -23.59 -24.59 47.03
C ALA A 29 -22.52 -23.71 46.40
N SER A 30 -21.65 -23.11 47.23
CA SER A 30 -20.37 -22.55 46.79
C SER A 30 -19.72 -23.57 45.86
N GLY A 31 -19.75 -23.30 44.56
CA GLY A 31 -19.27 -24.19 43.52
C GLY A 31 -17.79 -24.38 43.71
N SER A 32 -17.42 -25.36 44.53
CA SER A 32 -16.04 -25.81 44.65
C SER A 32 -15.73 -26.46 43.32
N ALA A 33 -15.18 -25.67 42.40
CA ALA A 33 -14.68 -26.14 41.12
C ALA A 33 -13.67 -27.24 41.43
N SER A 34 -14.11 -28.50 41.34
CA SER A 34 -13.22 -29.62 41.58
C SER A 34 -12.25 -29.64 40.41
N ALA A 35 -10.96 -29.47 40.68
CA ALA A 35 -9.90 -29.47 39.69
C ALA A 35 -10.14 -30.55 38.63
N ALA A 36 -10.14 -30.16 37.36
CA ALA A 36 -10.35 -31.09 36.27
C ALA A 36 -9.19 -32.09 36.24
N ASP A 37 -9.50 -33.37 36.46
CA ASP A 37 -8.52 -34.46 36.41
C ASP A 37 -7.93 -34.57 34.98
N VAL A 38 -6.69 -34.14 34.80
CA VAL A 38 -5.97 -34.23 33.52
C VAL A 38 -5.46 -35.65 33.33
N THR A 39 -5.93 -36.29 32.27
CA THR A 39 -5.51 -37.66 31.92
C THR A 39 -4.37 -37.62 30.91
N SER A 40 -3.22 -38.17 31.29
CA SER A 40 -2.07 -38.35 30.42
C SER A 40 -1.71 -39.83 30.25
N GLY A 41 -1.05 -40.11 29.12
CA GLY A 41 -0.51 -41.44 28.82
C GLY A 41 -1.03 -42.02 27.50
N ASN A 42 -0.43 -43.16 27.13
CA ASN A 42 -0.63 -43.79 25.83
C ASN A 42 -1.05 -45.25 25.99
N THR A 43 -1.97 -45.68 25.12
CA THR A 43 -2.39 -47.07 24.97
C THR A 43 -1.91 -47.61 23.63
N THR A 44 -1.23 -48.75 23.67
CA THR A 44 -0.62 -49.41 22.52
C THR A 44 -1.17 -50.82 22.35
N PHE A 45 -1.66 -51.10 21.14
CA PHE A 45 -2.08 -52.42 20.68
C PHE A 45 -1.03 -52.96 19.71
N ASN A 46 -0.29 -53.99 20.10
CA ASN A 46 0.56 -54.74 19.17
C ASN A 46 -0.26 -55.87 18.54
N LEU A 47 -0.77 -55.67 17.32
CA LEU A 47 -1.63 -56.62 16.63
C LEU A 47 -0.82 -57.34 15.54
N THR A 48 -0.56 -58.64 15.71
CA THR A 48 0.36 -59.43 14.87
C THR A 48 -0.30 -60.04 13.64
N SER A 49 -1.37 -59.42 13.13
CA SER A 49 -2.47 -60.07 12.44
C SER A 49 -2.13 -61.00 11.25
N GLY A 50 -2.16 -62.32 11.51
CA GLY A 50 -2.42 -63.34 10.48
C GLY A 50 -3.91 -63.70 10.32
N LYS A 51 -4.68 -63.62 11.42
CA LYS A 51 -6.05 -64.18 11.50
C LYS A 51 -7.19 -63.20 11.22
N ALA A 52 -6.98 -61.89 11.41
CA ALA A 52 -8.03 -60.86 11.34
C ALA A 52 -7.89 -59.89 10.15
N GLY A 53 -6.97 -60.17 9.22
CA GLY A 53 -6.65 -59.27 8.10
C GLY A 53 -5.60 -58.19 8.43
N LYS A 54 -5.39 -57.25 7.51
CA LYS A 54 -4.52 -56.08 7.68
C LYS A 54 -5.09 -55.14 8.73
N VAL A 55 -4.25 -54.65 9.62
CA VAL A 55 -4.59 -53.70 10.69
C VAL A 55 -4.07 -52.30 10.35
N SER A 56 -4.89 -51.28 10.65
CA SER A 56 -4.49 -49.87 10.63
C SER A 56 -5.18 -49.09 11.75
N ALA A 57 -4.72 -47.86 11.99
CA ALA A 57 -5.32 -46.94 12.95
C ALA A 57 -6.38 -46.04 12.29
N VAL A 58 -7.24 -45.44 13.11
CA VAL A 58 -8.15 -44.35 12.74
C VAL A 58 -7.82 -43.14 13.62
N LYS A 59 -7.62 -41.97 12.99
CA LYS A 59 -7.21 -40.74 13.67
C LYS A 59 -8.13 -40.41 14.87
N PRO A 60 -7.59 -39.82 15.95
CA PRO A 60 -6.18 -39.43 16.14
C PRO A 60 -5.21 -40.57 16.50
N ALA A 61 -5.65 -41.84 16.54
CA ALA A 61 -4.72 -42.95 16.73
C ALA A 61 -3.81 -43.14 15.51
N ASN A 62 -2.57 -43.57 15.76
CA ASN A 62 -1.54 -43.72 14.73
C ASN A 62 -0.94 -45.14 14.70
N VAL A 63 -0.46 -45.55 13.52
CA VAL A 63 0.31 -46.79 13.35
C VAL A 63 1.79 -46.47 13.58
N SER A 64 2.34 -46.85 14.73
CA SER A 64 3.73 -46.53 15.10
C SER A 64 4.75 -47.56 14.59
N LYS A 65 4.32 -48.77 14.23
CA LYS A 65 5.17 -49.80 13.59
C LYS A 65 4.31 -50.82 12.84
N ARG A 66 4.80 -51.40 11.74
CA ARG A 66 4.14 -52.54 11.07
C ARG A 66 4.82 -53.86 11.46
N PHE A 67 4.04 -54.92 11.61
CA PHE A 67 4.50 -56.29 11.84
C PHE A 67 4.18 -57.14 10.60
N GLY A 68 5.15 -57.28 9.70
CA GLY A 68 4.92 -57.88 8.38
C GLY A 68 3.89 -57.10 7.55
N LYS A 69 3.30 -57.76 6.55
CA LYS A 69 2.34 -57.13 5.60
C LYS A 69 0.97 -56.80 6.22
N LYS A 70 0.60 -57.44 7.33
CA LYS A 70 -0.76 -57.41 7.88
C LYS A 70 -0.84 -56.83 9.30
N GLY A 71 0.15 -57.07 10.17
CA GLY A 71 0.14 -56.59 11.55
C GLY A 71 0.56 -55.14 11.73
N ALA A 72 0.18 -54.55 12.87
CA ALA A 72 0.50 -53.17 13.22
C ALA A 72 0.57 -52.96 14.74
N LYS A 73 1.45 -52.06 15.17
CA LYS A 73 1.45 -51.40 16.46
C LYS A 73 0.60 -50.14 16.34
N VAL A 74 -0.57 -50.13 16.97
CA VAL A 74 -1.48 -48.98 16.99
C VAL A 74 -1.37 -48.29 18.35
N THR A 75 -1.04 -47.01 18.35
CA THR A 75 -0.89 -46.20 19.56
C THR A 75 -1.95 -45.11 19.57
N SER A 76 -2.58 -44.90 20.72
CA SER A 76 -3.63 -43.91 20.94
C SER A 76 -3.44 -43.25 22.31
N VAL A 77 -3.72 -41.95 22.37
CA VAL A 77 -3.67 -41.17 23.61
C VAL A 77 -4.85 -41.55 24.51
N ALA A 78 -4.58 -41.75 25.80
CA ALA A 78 -5.59 -41.98 26.81
C ALA A 78 -6.32 -40.67 27.15
N LYS A 79 -7.63 -40.74 27.34
CA LYS A 79 -8.50 -39.62 27.72
C LYS A 79 -9.45 -40.04 28.84
N ASN A 80 -9.86 -39.11 29.68
CA ASN A 80 -10.89 -39.29 30.71
C ASN A 80 -10.64 -40.54 31.58
N GLY A 81 -9.45 -40.60 32.18
CA GLY A 81 -9.05 -41.60 33.13
C GLY A 81 -9.86 -41.48 34.43
N SER A 82 -10.27 -42.61 34.98
CA SER A 82 -11.03 -42.68 36.22
C SER A 82 -10.50 -43.83 37.08
N PHE A 83 -10.37 -43.58 38.38
CA PHE A 83 -9.86 -44.49 39.40
C PHE A 83 -10.94 -44.84 40.47
N ALA A 84 -12.21 -44.88 40.07
CA ALA A 84 -13.34 -45.19 40.95
C ALA A 84 -13.57 -46.72 41.07
N GLY A 85 -12.73 -47.40 41.86
CA GLY A 85 -12.79 -48.85 42.12
C GLY A 85 -12.28 -49.75 41.00
N THR A 86 -12.53 -49.39 39.73
CA THR A 86 -11.90 -49.99 38.54
C THR A 86 -11.25 -48.90 37.71
N VAL A 87 -10.03 -49.13 37.21
CA VAL A 87 -9.37 -48.15 36.35
C VAL A 87 -10.03 -48.17 34.98
N SER A 88 -10.47 -47.01 34.50
CA SER A 88 -11.00 -46.91 33.14
C SER A 88 -10.51 -45.66 32.42
N HIS A 89 -10.34 -45.75 31.11
CA HIS A 89 -9.99 -44.61 30.26
C HIS A 89 -10.50 -44.80 28.84
N LYS A 90 -10.86 -43.69 28.19
CA LYS A 90 -11.20 -43.62 26.76
C LYS A 90 -9.94 -43.47 25.93
N LEU A 91 -10.03 -43.80 24.65
CA LEU A 91 -8.95 -43.66 23.69
C LEU A 91 -9.34 -42.70 22.57
N GLY A 92 -8.40 -41.84 22.15
CA GLY A 92 -8.55 -41.03 20.95
C GLY A 92 -8.43 -41.87 19.68
N GLY A 93 -9.52 -42.01 18.92
CA GLY A 93 -9.52 -42.65 17.59
C GLY A 93 -10.03 -44.09 17.58
N GLY A 94 -9.43 -44.95 16.76
CA GLY A 94 -9.93 -46.31 16.57
C GLY A 94 -8.96 -47.28 15.87
N ILE A 95 -9.42 -48.52 15.70
CA ILE A 95 -8.69 -49.59 15.02
C ILE A 95 -9.52 -50.06 13.83
N ARG A 96 -8.88 -50.20 12.66
CA ARG A 96 -9.48 -50.72 11.44
C ARG A 96 -8.86 -52.05 11.06
N PHE A 97 -9.70 -53.02 10.75
CA PHE A 97 -9.32 -54.30 10.18
C PHE A 97 -9.77 -54.36 8.72
N ALA A 98 -8.96 -54.95 7.84
CA ALA A 98 -9.24 -55.08 6.42
C ALA A 98 -8.77 -56.42 5.86
N SER A 99 -9.56 -57.04 4.97
CA SER A 99 -9.19 -58.26 4.26
C SER A 99 -9.79 -58.22 2.85
N GLY A 100 -8.94 -58.17 1.82
CA GLY A 100 -9.39 -57.90 0.44
C GLY A 100 -10.18 -56.59 0.37
N LYS A 101 -11.39 -56.64 -0.21
CA LYS A 101 -12.32 -55.50 -0.28
C LYS A 101 -13.08 -55.23 1.04
N GLY A 102 -13.11 -56.19 1.97
CA GLY A 102 -13.82 -56.06 3.24
C GLY A 102 -13.05 -55.17 4.23
N LYS A 103 -13.77 -54.27 4.92
CA LYS A 103 -13.21 -53.37 5.94
C LYS A 103 -14.18 -53.26 7.13
N VAL A 104 -13.64 -53.21 8.34
CA VAL A 104 -14.42 -52.95 9.56
C VAL A 104 -13.63 -52.06 10.50
N THR A 105 -14.30 -51.05 11.04
CA THR A 105 -13.71 -50.06 11.94
C THR A 105 -14.34 -50.17 13.33
N VAL A 106 -13.51 -50.06 14.35
CA VAL A 106 -13.90 -49.98 15.75
C VAL A 106 -13.45 -48.63 16.30
N THR A 107 -14.40 -47.79 16.72
CA THR A 107 -14.15 -46.44 17.27
C THR A 107 -14.66 -46.32 18.71
N GLY A 108 -14.39 -45.19 19.37
CA GLY A 108 -14.89 -44.93 20.73
C GLY A 108 -14.41 -46.00 21.71
N LEU A 109 -13.12 -46.35 21.61
CA LEU A 109 -12.53 -47.42 22.40
C LEU A 109 -12.42 -46.98 23.87
N THR A 110 -12.83 -47.86 24.78
CA THR A 110 -12.67 -47.68 26.22
C THR A 110 -11.99 -48.89 26.81
N VAL A 111 -10.97 -48.67 27.63
CA VAL A 111 -10.27 -49.71 28.37
C VAL A 111 -10.77 -49.67 29.80
N LYS A 112 -11.23 -50.83 30.31
CA LYS A 112 -11.50 -51.05 31.73
C LYS A 112 -10.53 -52.09 32.26
N THR A 113 -9.81 -51.78 33.32
CA THR A 113 -8.75 -52.64 33.84
C THR A 113 -9.01 -53.05 35.28
N PHE A 114 -8.92 -54.37 35.47
CA PHE A 114 -8.93 -55.09 36.72
C PHE A 114 -7.52 -55.64 36.99
N ALA A 115 -7.25 -56.10 38.21
CA ALA A 115 -5.92 -56.53 38.64
C ALA A 115 -5.22 -57.56 37.71
N LYS A 116 -5.99 -58.49 37.10
CA LYS A 116 -5.46 -59.57 36.24
C LYS A 116 -6.00 -59.56 34.81
N LYS A 117 -6.83 -58.57 34.45
CA LYS A 117 -7.52 -58.54 33.16
C LYS A 117 -7.90 -57.11 32.77
N SER A 118 -7.78 -56.78 31.50
CA SER A 118 -8.43 -55.60 30.91
C SER A 118 -9.47 -56.01 29.87
N VAL A 119 -10.57 -55.27 29.83
CA VAL A 119 -11.60 -55.38 28.79
C VAL A 119 -11.56 -54.11 27.96
N VAL A 120 -11.47 -54.26 26.64
CA VAL A 120 -11.51 -53.13 25.71
C VAL A 120 -12.84 -53.18 24.97
N SER A 121 -13.71 -52.20 25.22
CA SER A 121 -14.96 -52.01 24.50
C SER A 121 -14.81 -50.98 23.40
N GLY A 122 -15.72 -50.97 22.43
CA GLY A 122 -15.77 -49.99 21.36
C GLY A 122 -17.02 -50.13 20.50
N LYS A 123 -17.28 -49.11 19.68
CA LYS A 123 -18.40 -49.07 18.74
C LYS A 123 -18.02 -49.79 17.46
N LEU A 124 -18.80 -50.80 17.08
CA LEU A 124 -18.70 -51.50 15.80
C LEU A 124 -20.06 -51.42 15.11
N LYS A 125 -20.13 -50.70 13.98
CA LYS A 125 -21.39 -50.33 13.30
C LYS A 125 -22.39 -49.68 14.26
N GLY A 126 -21.96 -48.64 14.97
CA GLY A 126 -22.78 -47.86 15.92
C GLY A 126 -23.04 -48.54 17.27
N LYS A 127 -22.97 -49.88 17.37
CA LYS A 127 -23.24 -50.62 18.61
C LYS A 127 -21.97 -50.81 19.44
N THR A 128 -22.02 -50.44 20.72
CA THR A 128 -20.95 -50.68 21.70
C THR A 128 -20.89 -52.17 22.05
N ILE A 129 -19.72 -52.78 21.90
CA ILE A 129 -19.47 -54.17 22.29
C ILE A 129 -18.14 -54.30 23.02
N SER A 130 -17.95 -55.37 23.79
CA SER A 130 -16.62 -55.76 24.25
C SER A 130 -15.84 -56.33 23.07
N VAL A 131 -14.77 -55.67 22.66
CA VAL A 131 -13.99 -55.99 21.46
C VAL A 131 -12.87 -56.95 21.80
N PHE A 132 -12.09 -56.62 22.84
CA PHE A 132 -10.96 -57.43 23.27
C PHE A 132 -11.00 -57.78 24.75
N ASN A 133 -10.49 -58.97 25.07
CA ASN A 133 -10.02 -59.32 26.41
C ASN A 133 -8.48 -59.33 26.39
N ALA A 134 -7.86 -58.61 27.32
CA ALA A 134 -6.43 -58.64 27.56
C ALA A 134 -6.14 -59.30 28.91
N PHE A 135 -5.37 -60.39 28.90
CA PHE A 135 -5.00 -61.11 30.12
C PHE A 135 -3.54 -60.81 30.49
N GLY A 136 -3.34 -60.23 31.68
CA GLY A 136 -2.03 -59.79 32.17
C GLY A 136 -2.19 -59.08 33.51
N LYS A 137 -1.12 -59.02 34.30
CA LYS A 137 -1.12 -58.28 35.56
C LYS A 137 -1.09 -56.77 35.26
N ALA A 138 -1.92 -56.01 35.95
CA ALA A 138 -1.90 -54.55 35.95
C ALA A 138 -1.27 -54.06 37.25
N THR A 139 -0.38 -53.07 37.18
CA THR A 139 0.08 -52.31 38.34
C THR A 139 -0.83 -51.10 38.46
N ILE A 140 -1.63 -51.04 39.53
CA ILE A 140 -2.59 -49.96 39.78
C ILE A 140 -2.22 -49.31 41.11
N ASN A 141 -1.98 -48.01 41.09
CA ASN A 141 -1.83 -47.19 42.28
C ASN A 141 -3.03 -46.23 42.32
N MET A 142 -3.99 -46.51 43.20
CA MET A 142 -5.22 -45.70 43.33
C MET A 142 -4.93 -44.32 43.93
N SER A 143 -4.04 -44.23 44.92
CA SER A 143 -3.70 -42.95 45.57
C SER A 143 -2.88 -42.04 44.65
N GLY A 144 -1.89 -42.60 43.96
CA GLY A 144 -1.11 -41.88 42.96
C GLY A 144 -1.81 -41.73 41.60
N LYS A 145 -3.09 -42.15 41.48
CA LYS A 145 -3.89 -42.18 40.24
C LYS A 145 -3.08 -42.62 38.99
N THR A 146 -2.32 -43.70 39.12
CA THR A 146 -1.55 -44.28 38.00
C THR A 146 -1.90 -45.74 37.76
N ALA A 147 -1.92 -46.13 36.48
CA ALA A 147 -2.11 -47.52 36.09
C ALA A 147 -1.22 -47.90 34.91
N LYS A 148 -0.57 -49.06 35.00
CA LYS A 148 0.32 -49.60 33.97
C LYS A 148 -0.03 -51.04 33.65
N VAL A 149 -0.15 -51.34 32.36
CA VAL A 149 -0.23 -52.70 31.83
C VAL A 149 0.87 -52.86 30.80
N THR A 150 1.64 -53.94 30.91
CA THR A 150 2.73 -54.23 29.97
C THR A 150 2.52 -55.60 29.34
N GLY A 151 2.37 -55.64 28.02
CA GLY A 151 2.35 -56.89 27.25
C GLY A 151 1.18 -57.86 27.52
N ALA A 152 0.03 -57.39 28.04
CA ALA A 152 -1.11 -58.25 28.33
C ALA A 152 -1.62 -58.97 27.06
N LYS A 153 -1.81 -60.29 27.13
CA LYS A 153 -2.19 -61.14 25.99
C LYS A 153 -3.58 -60.75 25.49
N LEU A 154 -3.66 -60.19 24.28
CA LEU A 154 -4.88 -59.65 23.70
C LEU A 154 -5.58 -60.71 22.84
N SER A 155 -6.89 -60.87 23.05
CA SER A 155 -7.76 -61.80 22.33
C SER A 155 -9.07 -61.10 21.95
N LEU A 156 -9.66 -61.46 20.81
CA LEU A 156 -11.01 -61.00 20.45
C LEU A 156 -12.05 -61.73 21.30
N THR A 157 -13.10 -61.03 21.68
CA THR A 157 -14.29 -61.68 22.25
C THR A 157 -15.02 -62.50 21.17
N ASN A 158 -15.79 -63.52 21.57
CA ASN A 158 -16.57 -64.32 20.60
C ASN A 158 -17.51 -63.45 19.76
N VAL A 159 -18.15 -62.46 20.39
CA VAL A 159 -19.05 -61.51 19.73
C VAL A 159 -18.31 -60.66 18.70
N ALA A 160 -17.17 -60.07 19.08
CA ALA A 160 -16.39 -59.23 18.18
C ALA A 160 -15.77 -60.06 17.04
N ALA A 161 -15.25 -61.25 17.34
CA ALA A 161 -14.70 -62.15 16.32
C ALA A 161 -15.76 -62.57 15.29
N GLY A 162 -17.00 -62.85 15.72
CA GLY A 162 -18.13 -63.12 14.84
C GLY A 162 -18.45 -61.94 13.93
N LYS A 163 -18.59 -60.74 14.49
CA LYS A 163 -18.90 -59.52 13.71
C LYS A 163 -17.78 -59.15 12.73
N ILE A 164 -16.51 -59.29 13.13
CA ILE A 164 -15.35 -59.05 12.26
C ILE A 164 -15.30 -60.09 11.14
N ARG A 165 -15.55 -61.37 11.44
CA ARG A 165 -15.62 -62.44 10.42
C ARG A 165 -16.62 -62.08 9.33
N THR A 166 -17.85 -61.71 9.72
CA THR A 166 -18.92 -61.36 8.77
C THR A 166 -18.55 -60.11 7.96
N ALA A 167 -18.06 -59.06 8.62
CA ALA A 167 -17.72 -57.80 7.94
C ALA A 167 -16.54 -57.94 6.96
N LEU A 168 -15.60 -58.85 7.26
CA LEU A 168 -14.42 -59.09 6.43
C LEU A 168 -14.55 -60.30 5.50
N LYS A 169 -15.72 -60.96 5.46
CA LYS A 169 -15.99 -62.18 4.67
C LYS A 169 -14.93 -63.28 4.91
N LEU A 170 -14.54 -63.49 6.16
CA LEU A 170 -13.52 -64.49 6.52
C LEU A 170 -14.13 -65.89 6.63
N LYS A 171 -13.41 -66.91 6.12
CA LYS A 171 -13.83 -68.32 6.23
C LYS A 171 -14.01 -68.76 7.69
N LYS A 172 -13.08 -68.39 8.58
CA LYS A 172 -13.11 -68.70 10.02
C LYS A 172 -13.02 -67.41 10.84
N ALA A 173 -13.67 -67.40 12.01
CA ALA A 173 -13.57 -66.27 12.93
C ALA A 173 -12.14 -66.18 13.51
N PRO A 174 -11.57 -64.96 13.65
CA PRO A 174 -10.27 -64.77 14.29
C PRO A 174 -10.38 -65.04 15.79
N LYS A 175 -10.29 -66.32 16.18
CA LYS A 175 -10.28 -66.77 17.58
C LYS A 175 -8.86 -66.86 18.13
N GLY A 176 -8.72 -66.66 19.44
CA GLY A 176 -7.47 -66.79 20.19
C GLY A 176 -6.66 -65.50 20.33
N LYS A 177 -5.37 -65.64 20.69
CA LYS A 177 -4.44 -64.52 20.84
C LYS A 177 -4.21 -63.84 19.47
N ILE A 178 -4.39 -62.53 19.44
CA ILE A 178 -4.21 -61.69 18.24
C ILE A 178 -3.13 -60.62 18.42
N GLY A 179 -2.59 -60.49 19.64
CA GLY A 179 -1.64 -59.44 19.95
C GLY A 179 -1.36 -59.26 21.43
N THR A 180 -0.88 -58.08 21.79
CA THR A 180 -0.71 -57.63 23.18
C THR A 180 -1.22 -56.21 23.38
N LEU A 181 -1.69 -55.89 24.58
CA LEU A 181 -2.04 -54.56 25.04
C LEU A 181 -0.97 -54.06 26.02
N SER A 182 -0.51 -52.82 25.84
CA SER A 182 0.28 -52.11 26.84
C SER A 182 -0.23 -50.69 26.98
N TYR A 183 -0.29 -50.16 28.19
CA TYR A 183 -0.58 -48.76 28.40
C TYR A 183 0.04 -48.26 29.70
N PHE A 184 0.25 -46.95 29.75
CA PHE A 184 0.51 -46.20 30.97
C PHE A 184 -0.53 -45.08 31.05
N LEU A 185 -1.16 -44.95 32.20
CA LEU A 185 -2.19 -43.96 32.50
C LEU A 185 -1.77 -43.24 33.77
N LYS A 186 -1.77 -41.90 33.73
CA LYS A 186 -1.60 -41.04 34.90
C LYS A 186 -2.72 -40.01 34.86
N VAL A 187 -3.43 -39.86 35.98
CA VAL A 187 -4.37 -38.75 36.16
C VAL A 187 -3.76 -37.81 37.18
N THR A 188 -3.40 -36.60 36.75
CA THR A 188 -3.01 -35.54 37.66
C THR A 188 -4.24 -34.68 37.92
N SER A 189 -4.56 -34.48 39.20
CA SER A 189 -5.27 -33.26 39.57
C SER A 189 -4.21 -32.17 39.49
N ASP A 190 -4.20 -31.41 38.39
CA ASP A 190 -3.43 -30.17 38.41
C ASP A 190 -4.04 -29.30 39.54
N GLY A 191 -3.21 -28.52 40.24
CA GLY A 191 -3.67 -27.59 41.28
C GLY A 191 -4.79 -26.68 40.75
N PRO A 192 -5.46 -25.89 41.61
CA PRO A 192 -6.65 -25.12 41.24
C PRO A 192 -6.43 -24.46 39.88
N VAL A 193 -7.15 -24.98 38.87
CA VAL A 193 -7.12 -24.41 37.53
C VAL A 193 -7.80 -23.08 37.70
N ASP A 194 -7.10 -22.02 37.35
CA ASP A 194 -7.67 -20.69 37.29
C ASP A 194 -9.05 -20.81 36.61
N PRO A 195 -10.15 -20.45 37.30
CA PRO A 195 -11.51 -20.60 36.76
C PRO A 195 -11.65 -19.95 35.39
N CYS A 196 -10.80 -18.98 35.08
CA CYS A 196 -10.78 -18.24 33.83
C CYS A 196 -10.19 -19.02 32.64
N VAL A 197 -9.40 -20.07 32.90
CA VAL A 197 -8.93 -21.01 31.86
C VAL A 197 -9.98 -22.07 31.56
N ALA A 198 -10.80 -22.44 32.55
CA ALA A 198 -11.85 -23.45 32.40
C ALA A 198 -13.11 -22.88 31.74
N ASP A 199 -13.44 -21.62 32.03
CA ASP A 199 -14.52 -20.86 31.40
C ASP A 199 -14.09 -19.38 31.26
N PRO A 200 -13.58 -18.98 30.08
CA PRO A 200 -13.16 -17.60 29.82
C PRO A 200 -14.28 -16.58 29.98
N ASN A 201 -15.54 -17.03 30.01
CA ASN A 201 -16.71 -16.17 30.14
C ASN A 201 -17.29 -16.12 31.55
N ALA A 202 -16.68 -16.79 32.53
CA ALA A 202 -17.12 -16.71 33.92
C ALA A 202 -17.00 -15.27 34.45
N GLU A 203 -17.90 -14.90 35.36
CA GLU A 203 -17.89 -13.59 36.02
C GLU A 203 -16.57 -13.40 36.79
N GLY A 204 -15.83 -12.33 36.51
CA GLY A 204 -14.48 -12.09 37.03
C GLY A 204 -13.33 -12.75 36.24
N CYS A 205 -13.64 -13.39 35.10
CA CYS A 205 -12.67 -14.10 34.26
C CYS A 205 -12.51 -13.58 32.83
N GLN A 206 -13.25 -12.54 32.48
CA GLN A 206 -12.91 -11.76 31.29
C GLN A 206 -11.49 -11.23 31.51
N PRO A 207 -10.56 -11.39 30.54
CA PRO A 207 -9.30 -10.66 30.62
C PRO A 207 -9.67 -9.20 30.88
N GLU A 208 -9.00 -8.59 31.85
CA GLU A 208 -9.16 -7.16 32.12
C GLU A 208 -9.07 -6.45 30.76
N VAL A 209 -10.16 -5.79 30.36
CA VAL A 209 -10.20 -5.08 29.09
C VAL A 209 -9.30 -3.87 29.28
N VAL A 210 -8.03 -4.02 28.95
CA VAL A 210 -7.05 -2.95 29.08
C VAL A 210 -7.09 -2.13 27.81
N ASP A 211 -7.61 -0.91 27.90
CA ASP A 211 -7.51 0.06 26.83
C ASP A 211 -6.01 0.33 26.54
N PRO A 212 -5.54 0.15 25.29
CA PRO A 212 -4.12 0.36 24.96
C PRO A 212 -3.64 1.80 25.20
N TYR A 213 -4.56 2.76 25.31
CA TYR A 213 -4.27 4.18 25.52
C TYR A 213 -4.69 4.68 26.92
N LEU A 214 -4.81 3.77 27.90
CA LEU A 214 -5.14 4.14 29.28
C LEU A 214 -4.12 5.11 29.89
N ALA A 215 -2.83 4.98 29.53
CA ALA A 215 -1.78 5.84 30.05
C ALA A 215 -1.89 7.29 29.55
N GLU A 216 -2.30 7.50 28.30
CA GLU A 216 -2.43 8.81 27.66
C GLU A 216 -3.75 9.49 28.01
N CYS A 217 -4.85 8.72 28.03
CA CYS A 217 -6.19 9.28 28.19
C CYS A 217 -6.76 9.16 29.61
N GLY A 218 -6.25 8.24 30.42
CA GLY A 218 -6.80 7.92 31.74
C GLY A 218 -8.27 7.48 31.68
N LEU A 219 -8.70 6.89 30.56
CA LEU A 219 -10.04 6.38 30.30
C LEU A 219 -9.99 4.85 30.27
N GLU A 220 -10.65 4.21 31.24
CA GLU A 220 -10.71 2.75 31.33
C GLU A 220 -11.74 2.18 30.33
N ALA A 221 -11.48 0.96 29.86
CA ALA A 221 -12.47 0.19 29.12
C ALA A 221 -13.15 -0.80 30.07
N SER A 222 -14.48 -0.77 30.11
CA SER A 222 -15.30 -1.72 30.86
C SER A 222 -15.77 -2.90 29.99
N SER A 223 -15.73 -2.75 28.66
CA SER A 223 -16.09 -3.79 27.70
C SER A 223 -15.34 -3.61 26.37
N GLU A 224 -15.19 -4.70 25.63
CA GLU A 224 -14.66 -4.71 24.27
C GLU A 224 -15.78 -5.12 23.30
N ILE A 225 -15.95 -4.34 22.23
CA ILE A 225 -16.89 -4.61 21.14
C ILE A 225 -16.08 -4.89 19.88
N ALA A 226 -16.38 -6.01 19.22
CA ALA A 226 -15.73 -6.38 17.97
C ALA A 226 -16.02 -5.34 16.87
N GLY A 227 -14.97 -4.91 16.17
CA GLY A 227 -15.10 -4.12 14.95
C GLY A 227 -15.85 -4.90 13.86
N THR A 228 -16.84 -4.27 13.24
CA THR A 228 -17.69 -4.89 12.20
C THR A 228 -17.48 -4.31 10.81
N LEU A 229 -16.64 -3.27 10.69
CA LEU A 229 -16.45 -2.56 9.42
C LEU A 229 -15.64 -3.40 8.43
N PRO A 230 -15.92 -3.27 7.12
CA PRO A 230 -15.11 -3.91 6.11
C PRO A 230 -13.66 -3.42 6.20
N VAL A 231 -12.72 -4.34 6.01
CA VAL A 231 -11.30 -3.98 5.88
C VAL A 231 -11.12 -3.17 4.60
N ALA A 232 -10.31 -2.11 4.67
CA ALA A 232 -9.95 -1.32 3.50
C ALA A 232 -9.46 -2.22 2.35
N GLY A 233 -9.91 -1.90 1.13
CA GLY A 233 -9.47 -2.60 -0.07
C GLY A 233 -7.95 -2.53 -0.26
N PRO A 234 -7.37 -3.46 -1.05
CA PRO A 234 -5.93 -3.47 -1.28
C PRO A 234 -5.43 -2.15 -1.88
N VAL A 235 -4.22 -1.77 -1.51
CA VAL A 235 -3.50 -0.63 -2.11
C VAL A 235 -3.08 -1.01 -3.55
N PRO A 236 -3.26 -0.12 -4.54
CA PRO A 236 -2.91 -0.42 -5.93
C PRO A 236 -1.40 -0.65 -6.11
N THR A 237 -1.04 -1.43 -7.13
CA THR A 237 0.35 -1.57 -7.59
C THR A 237 0.48 -0.86 -8.92
N PHE A 238 1.34 0.15 -9.00
CA PHE A 238 1.55 0.91 -10.22
C PHE A 238 2.63 0.29 -11.10
N THR A 239 2.53 0.52 -12.40
CA THR A 239 3.58 0.25 -13.39
C THR A 239 4.34 1.52 -13.69
N GLY A 240 5.62 1.41 -14.09
CA GLY A 240 6.44 2.60 -14.42
C GLY A 240 6.82 3.43 -13.21
N THR A 241 6.90 2.81 -12.02
CA THR A 241 7.26 3.50 -10.79
C THR A 241 8.71 3.96 -10.81
N VAL A 242 8.96 5.14 -10.26
CA VAL A 242 10.31 5.64 -10.00
C VAL A 242 10.66 5.48 -8.53
N GLU A 243 11.96 5.43 -8.23
CA GLU A 243 12.41 5.45 -6.83
C GLU A 243 11.95 6.75 -6.16
N SER A 244 11.38 6.60 -4.97
CA SER A 244 10.85 7.72 -4.21
C SER A 244 11.06 7.54 -2.71
N THR A 245 11.27 8.64 -2.02
CA THR A 245 11.33 8.72 -0.55
C THR A 245 10.18 9.60 -0.07
N PRO A 246 9.32 9.14 0.85
CA PRO A 246 8.21 9.95 1.29
C PRO A 246 8.65 11.02 2.29
N ASN A 247 7.98 12.17 2.24
CA ASN A 247 8.02 13.15 3.32
C ASN A 247 6.85 12.94 4.29
N PRO A 248 6.89 13.54 5.50
CA PRO A 248 5.82 13.43 6.48
C PRO A 248 4.45 13.88 5.94
N ILE A 249 3.40 13.22 6.43
CA ILE A 249 2.01 13.54 6.11
C ILE A 249 1.50 14.58 7.10
N THR A 250 1.00 15.71 6.61
CA THR A 250 0.41 16.76 7.46
C THR A 250 -1.10 16.77 7.30
N TRP A 251 -1.83 16.60 8.40
CA TRP A 251 -3.29 16.62 8.39
C TRP A 251 -3.87 17.17 9.69
N GLY A 252 -4.91 18.00 9.58
CA GLY A 252 -5.57 18.58 10.74
C GLY A 252 -6.63 17.69 11.40
N PHE A 253 -7.09 16.62 10.75
CA PHE A 253 -8.40 16.01 11.03
C PHE A 253 -9.55 17.00 10.75
N ARG A 254 -9.88 17.90 11.68
CA ARG A 254 -10.88 18.96 11.45
C ARG A 254 -10.74 20.13 12.42
N ALA A 255 -10.71 21.37 11.92
CA ALA A 255 -10.45 22.56 12.72
C ALA A 255 -11.50 22.78 13.82
N SER A 256 -12.79 22.60 13.51
CA SER A 256 -13.88 22.72 14.51
C SER A 256 -13.75 21.68 15.61
N PHE A 257 -13.40 20.44 15.28
CA PHE A 257 -13.14 19.38 16.25
C PHE A 257 -11.97 19.74 17.16
N ARG A 258 -10.85 20.25 16.58
CA ARG A 258 -9.68 20.64 17.38
C ARG A 258 -9.98 21.80 18.33
N GLY A 259 -10.74 22.79 17.85
CA GLY A 259 -11.19 23.93 18.65
C GLY A 259 -12.10 23.50 19.81
N TYR A 260 -13.06 22.62 19.53
CA TYR A 260 -13.92 22.02 20.55
C TYR A 260 -13.10 21.27 21.59
N PHE A 261 -12.23 20.35 21.16
CA PHE A 261 -11.45 19.50 22.05
C PHE A 261 -10.68 20.30 23.09
N LEU A 262 -10.00 21.37 22.68
CA LEU A 262 -9.27 22.21 23.63
C LEU A 262 -10.19 23.10 24.48
N GLY A 263 -11.24 23.64 23.87
CA GLY A 263 -12.20 24.49 24.57
C GLY A 263 -12.92 23.76 25.71
N THR A 264 -13.05 22.43 25.63
CA THR A 264 -13.77 21.60 26.61
C THR A 264 -12.86 20.69 27.45
N GLY A 265 -11.54 20.89 27.40
CA GLY A 265 -10.58 20.19 28.27
C GLY A 265 -10.12 18.81 27.78
N GLY A 266 -10.30 18.51 26.50
CA GLY A 266 -9.65 17.39 25.82
C GLY A 266 -8.16 17.64 25.55
N THR A 267 -7.43 16.56 25.29
CA THR A 267 -5.98 16.56 25.05
C THR A 267 -5.61 15.73 23.81
N TYR A 268 -4.42 16.00 23.28
CA TYR A 268 -3.82 15.27 22.17
C TYR A 268 -2.55 14.59 22.65
N ALA A 269 -2.30 13.37 22.19
CA ALA A 269 -1.02 12.69 22.34
C ALA A 269 -0.55 12.19 20.97
N GLY A 270 0.69 12.53 20.62
CA GLY A 270 1.39 11.94 19.47
C GLY A 270 2.30 10.84 19.97
N ILE A 271 2.09 9.62 19.48
CA ILE A 271 2.88 8.43 19.80
C ILE A 271 3.65 8.02 18.54
N ASP A 272 4.82 7.39 18.73
CA ASP A 272 5.61 6.80 17.64
C ASP A 272 5.97 7.80 16.53
N GLY A 273 6.38 9.00 16.93
CA GLY A 273 6.90 10.04 16.06
C GLY A 273 5.86 11.03 15.51
N VAL A 274 4.56 10.85 15.84
CA VAL A 274 3.55 11.86 15.49
C VAL A 274 3.84 13.16 16.25
N THR A 275 3.90 14.26 15.50
CA THR A 275 4.08 15.61 16.06
C THR A 275 2.76 16.35 16.08
N ILE A 276 2.44 17.00 17.20
CA ILE A 276 1.29 17.89 17.33
C ILE A 276 1.76 19.31 16.95
N ASN A 277 1.24 19.85 15.85
CA ASN A 277 1.69 21.14 15.34
C ASN A 277 1.00 22.26 16.14
N THR A 278 1.72 22.88 17.08
CA THR A 278 1.21 23.98 17.91
C THR A 278 1.85 25.32 17.55
N LEU A 279 1.07 26.40 17.59
CA LEU A 279 1.62 27.75 17.63
C LEU A 279 2.14 28.07 19.05
N PRO A 280 3.16 28.94 19.22
CA PRO A 280 3.72 29.26 20.53
C PRO A 280 2.65 29.77 21.51
N PHE A 281 2.71 29.29 22.76
CA PHE A 281 1.74 29.58 23.81
C PHE A 281 1.89 31.03 24.37
N PRO A 282 0.80 31.75 24.73
CA PRO A 282 -0.62 31.37 24.71
C PRO A 282 -1.19 31.45 23.29
N GLY A 283 -1.44 30.29 22.69
CA GLY A 283 -1.69 30.15 21.25
C GLY A 283 -3.03 29.48 20.95
N PRO A 284 -3.54 29.67 19.73
CA PRO A 284 -4.76 29.00 19.23
C PRO A 284 -4.63 27.45 19.26
N PRO A 285 -5.73 26.71 19.03
CA PRO A 285 -5.69 25.25 18.89
C PRO A 285 -4.60 24.79 17.91
N PRO A 286 -4.05 23.56 18.05
CA PRO A 286 -3.08 23.00 17.13
C PRO A 286 -3.51 23.24 15.69
N THR A 287 -2.58 23.63 14.85
CA THR A 287 -2.86 23.86 13.43
C THR A 287 -3.10 22.54 12.71
N GLY A 288 -2.50 21.44 13.20
CA GLY A 288 -2.75 20.08 12.75
C GLY A 288 -1.79 19.07 13.37
N PHE A 289 -1.57 17.97 12.67
CA PHE A 289 -0.71 16.87 13.09
C PHE A 289 0.20 16.45 11.95
N THR A 290 1.42 16.02 12.28
CA THR A 290 2.40 15.52 11.32
C THR A 290 2.71 14.07 11.63
N PHE A 291 2.37 13.16 10.70
CA PHE A 291 2.67 11.74 10.78
C PHE A 291 3.97 11.45 10.02
N PRO A 292 4.93 10.70 10.61
CA PRO A 292 6.08 10.21 9.86
C PRO A 292 5.64 9.34 8.69
N ALA A 293 6.42 9.33 7.61
CA ALA A 293 6.21 8.44 6.49
C ALA A 293 7.30 7.37 6.42
N SER A 294 6.90 6.13 6.13
CA SER A 294 7.74 4.93 6.19
C SER A 294 8.16 4.42 4.82
N SER A 295 7.30 4.59 3.80
CA SER A 295 7.56 4.20 2.41
C SER A 295 6.66 4.95 1.44
N SER A 296 7.11 5.06 0.20
CA SER A 296 6.29 5.52 -0.92
C SER A 296 6.43 4.62 -2.15
N THR A 297 5.44 4.72 -3.02
CA THR A 297 5.52 4.27 -4.41
C THR A 297 4.92 5.38 -5.25
N TYR A 298 5.69 5.91 -6.19
CA TYR A 298 5.26 6.98 -7.08
C TYR A 298 5.40 6.52 -8.52
N ALA A 299 4.36 6.72 -9.31
CA ALA A 299 4.35 6.53 -10.75
C ALA A 299 3.95 7.87 -11.38
N PRO A 300 4.88 8.54 -12.08
CA PRO A 300 4.56 9.79 -12.75
C PRO A 300 3.48 9.54 -13.80
N GLY A 301 2.62 10.54 -13.93
CA GLY A 301 1.59 10.63 -14.94
C GLY A 301 2.13 10.88 -16.34
N SER A 302 1.23 11.16 -17.29
CA SER A 302 1.63 11.60 -18.62
C SER A 302 2.19 13.02 -18.57
N SER A 303 3.14 13.33 -19.46
CA SER A 303 3.82 14.64 -19.56
C SER A 303 2.86 15.83 -19.75
N ALA A 304 1.60 15.59 -20.14
CA ALA A 304 0.61 16.63 -20.40
C ALA A 304 -0.17 17.10 -19.15
N SER A 305 -0.19 16.36 -18.04
CA SER A 305 -0.90 16.78 -16.83
C SER A 305 -0.43 16.02 -15.60
N ALA A 306 -0.10 16.70 -14.51
CA ALA A 306 0.18 16.04 -13.23
C ALA A 306 -1.07 15.45 -12.54
N THR A 307 -2.26 15.61 -13.13
CA THR A 307 -3.51 15.10 -12.57
C THR A 307 -3.68 13.58 -12.72
N ASP A 308 -2.86 12.93 -13.54
CA ASP A 308 -2.80 11.46 -13.65
C ASP A 308 -1.57 10.85 -12.93
N ASP A 309 -0.84 11.65 -12.15
CA ASP A 309 0.17 11.16 -11.21
C ASP A 309 -0.47 10.21 -10.20
N ARG A 310 0.25 9.14 -9.88
CA ARG A 310 -0.20 8.13 -8.93
C ARG A 310 0.81 7.96 -7.81
N VAL A 311 0.33 8.01 -6.57
CA VAL A 311 1.19 7.87 -5.40
C VAL A 311 0.54 7.04 -4.30
N VAL A 312 1.35 6.22 -3.64
CA VAL A 312 1.02 5.59 -2.37
C VAL A 312 2.05 6.05 -1.35
N ILE A 313 1.61 6.56 -0.21
CA ILE A 313 2.48 6.88 0.93
C ILE A 313 1.98 6.11 2.15
N ASN A 314 2.83 5.30 2.76
CA ASN A 314 2.53 4.62 4.01
C ASN A 314 3.12 5.42 5.17
N GLY A 315 2.25 6.07 5.94
CA GLY A 315 2.56 6.71 7.21
C GLY A 315 2.79 5.72 8.34
N SER A 316 3.35 6.21 9.44
CA SER A 316 3.50 5.49 10.70
C SER A 316 3.08 6.37 11.87
N GLY A 317 3.10 5.77 13.06
CA GLY A 317 2.75 6.45 14.31
C GLY A 317 1.26 6.57 14.56
N THR A 318 0.93 7.10 15.74
CA THR A 318 -0.45 7.16 16.26
C THR A 318 -0.76 8.53 16.86
N LEU A 319 -1.86 9.13 16.40
CA LEU A 319 -2.48 10.28 17.05
C LEU A 319 -3.59 9.80 17.98
N VAL A 320 -3.53 10.15 19.25
CA VAL A 320 -4.58 9.87 20.24
C VAL A 320 -5.28 11.16 20.66
N LEU A 321 -6.59 11.18 20.55
CA LEU A 321 -7.51 12.26 20.90
C LEU A 321 -8.24 11.83 22.17
N CYS A 322 -7.90 12.39 23.33
CA CYS A 322 -8.49 12.03 24.63
C CYS A 322 -9.47 13.09 25.15
N HIS A 323 -10.71 12.71 25.45
CA HIS A 323 -11.69 13.59 26.10
C HIS A 323 -12.36 12.91 27.30
N LYS A 324 -11.59 12.72 28.38
CA LYS A 324 -12.02 12.00 29.58
C LYS A 324 -13.35 12.51 30.17
N ALA A 325 -13.57 13.82 30.19
CA ALA A 325 -14.81 14.41 30.73
C ALA A 325 -16.07 14.04 29.94
N HIS A 326 -15.93 13.71 28.65
CA HIS A 326 -17.02 13.22 27.80
C HIS A 326 -16.94 11.71 27.59
N GLY A 327 -16.04 11.05 28.32
CA GLY A 327 -15.89 9.61 28.35
C GLY A 327 -15.43 9.00 27.03
N PHE A 328 -14.79 9.73 26.11
CA PHE A 328 -14.35 9.13 24.86
C PHE A 328 -12.90 9.43 24.48
N ARG A 329 -12.32 8.54 23.67
CA ARG A 329 -11.05 8.74 22.99
C ARG A 329 -11.03 8.08 21.62
N ILE A 330 -10.26 8.65 20.70
CA ILE A 330 -10.06 8.16 19.33
C ILE A 330 -8.57 8.06 19.08
N ALA A 331 -8.10 6.95 18.54
CA ALA A 331 -6.72 6.82 18.06
C ALA A 331 -6.71 6.56 16.55
N LEU A 332 -5.89 7.32 15.84
CA LEU A 332 -5.70 7.27 14.39
C LEU A 332 -4.25 6.85 14.12
N SER A 333 -4.06 5.67 13.54
CA SER A 333 -2.71 5.09 13.36
C SER A 333 -2.42 4.74 11.90
N GLU A 334 -1.13 4.83 11.55
CA GLU A 334 -0.56 4.33 10.29
C GLU A 334 -1.31 4.85 9.04
N PRO A 335 -1.46 6.16 8.83
CA PRO A 335 -2.22 6.66 7.70
C PRO A 335 -1.58 6.24 6.37
N THR A 336 -2.33 5.61 5.47
CA THR A 336 -1.89 5.36 4.08
C THR A 336 -2.65 6.28 3.15
N ILE A 337 -1.93 7.09 2.39
CA ILE A 337 -2.47 7.92 1.31
C ILE A 337 -2.36 7.14 0.01
N VAL A 338 -3.45 7.14 -0.77
CA VAL A 338 -3.49 6.64 -2.14
C VAL A 338 -4.00 7.76 -3.03
N VAL A 339 -3.24 8.12 -4.05
CA VAL A 339 -3.65 8.98 -5.17
C VAL A 339 -3.69 8.11 -6.42
N ASP A 340 -4.89 7.94 -6.98
CA ASP A 340 -5.15 7.12 -8.17
C ASP A 340 -6.41 7.64 -8.87
N GLY A 341 -6.38 8.90 -9.33
CA GLY A 341 -7.51 9.58 -9.95
C GLY A 341 -8.74 9.61 -9.02
N THR A 342 -9.87 9.06 -9.48
CA THR A 342 -11.13 9.02 -8.71
C THR A 342 -11.12 8.03 -7.55
N GLU A 343 -10.14 7.13 -7.48
CA GLU A 343 -10.01 6.14 -6.40
C GLU A 343 -9.12 6.63 -5.24
N SER A 344 -8.75 7.90 -5.26
CA SER A 344 -7.89 8.55 -4.28
C SER A 344 -8.52 8.58 -2.88
N ARG A 345 -7.77 8.15 -1.87
CA ARG A 345 -8.30 7.87 -0.53
C ARG A 345 -7.26 7.91 0.58
N LEU A 346 -7.73 8.17 1.80
CA LEU A 346 -6.98 8.08 3.04
C LEU A 346 -7.44 6.85 3.84
N ILE A 347 -6.53 5.92 4.08
CA ILE A 347 -6.75 4.69 4.85
C ILE A 347 -6.10 4.84 6.22
N VAL A 348 -6.82 4.54 7.31
CA VAL A 348 -6.32 4.73 8.68
C VAL A 348 -6.78 3.56 9.55
N SER A 349 -5.96 3.18 10.52
CA SER A 349 -6.36 2.28 11.61
C SER A 349 -7.03 3.11 12.69
N VAL A 350 -8.34 2.93 12.87
CA VAL A 350 -9.16 3.70 13.83
C VAL A 350 -9.52 2.83 15.03
N ASP A 351 -9.11 3.25 16.21
CA ASP A 351 -9.43 2.62 17.49
C ASP A 351 -10.21 3.61 18.34
N THR A 352 -11.31 3.20 18.98
CA THR A 352 -12.15 4.10 19.80
C THR A 352 -12.48 3.49 21.14
N ASN A 353 -12.55 4.31 22.18
CA ASN A 353 -13.24 3.93 23.42
C ASN A 353 -14.25 5.03 23.72
N ARG A 354 -15.53 4.65 23.83
CA ARG A 354 -16.62 5.57 24.16
C ARG A 354 -17.36 5.02 25.36
N THR A 355 -17.40 5.81 26.42
CA THR A 355 -18.06 5.53 27.70
C THR A 355 -17.69 4.17 28.30
N GLY A 356 -16.45 3.71 28.08
CA GLY A 356 -15.95 2.41 28.54
C GLY A 356 -16.16 1.26 27.54
N GLU A 357 -16.83 1.49 26.41
CA GLU A 357 -16.91 0.54 25.31
C GLU A 357 -15.74 0.75 24.34
N TRP A 358 -14.73 -0.11 24.44
CA TRP A 358 -13.59 -0.12 23.53
C TRP A 358 -13.92 -0.89 22.25
N THR A 359 -13.67 -0.28 21.10
CA THR A 359 -13.65 -0.93 19.79
C THR A 359 -12.21 -0.96 19.28
N PRO A 360 -11.56 -2.13 19.21
CA PRO A 360 -10.18 -2.25 18.74
C PRO A 360 -9.95 -1.66 17.35
N ALA A 361 -8.69 -1.33 17.06
CA ALA A 361 -8.27 -0.77 15.78
C ALA A 361 -8.84 -1.50 14.55
N GLN A 362 -9.54 -0.76 13.70
CA GLN A 362 -10.07 -1.20 12.40
C GLN A 362 -9.39 -0.44 11.27
N ARG A 363 -8.80 -1.16 10.30
CA ARG A 363 -8.16 -0.59 9.12
C ARG A 363 -9.21 -0.25 8.05
N VAL A 364 -9.61 1.02 7.97
CA VAL A 364 -10.73 1.47 7.11
C VAL A 364 -10.29 2.54 6.13
N VAL A 365 -11.06 2.71 5.04
CA VAL A 365 -10.96 3.90 4.20
C VAL A 365 -11.64 5.04 4.96
N LEU A 366 -10.87 5.86 5.66
CA LEU A 366 -11.41 6.93 6.51
C LEU A 366 -12.03 8.05 5.69
N ALA A 367 -11.39 8.43 4.58
CA ALA A 367 -11.83 9.55 3.74
C ALA A 367 -11.49 9.35 2.27
N SER A 368 -12.28 9.97 1.38
CA SER A 368 -11.93 10.18 -0.03
C SER A 368 -11.10 11.46 -0.18
N LEU A 369 -10.22 11.46 -1.17
CA LEU A 369 -9.36 12.61 -1.51
C LEU A 369 -9.76 13.12 -2.89
N ASP A 370 -10.04 14.42 -3.02
CA ASP A 370 -10.29 15.04 -4.32
C ASP A 370 -9.01 15.68 -4.85
N THR A 371 -8.30 14.96 -5.72
CA THR A 371 -7.07 15.47 -6.34
C THR A 371 -7.32 16.23 -7.63
N SER A 372 -8.58 16.31 -8.10
CA SER A 372 -8.90 17.01 -9.35
C SER A 372 -8.81 18.53 -9.23
N ALA A 373 -9.00 19.05 -8.02
CA ALA A 373 -8.90 20.47 -7.68
C ALA A 373 -7.51 20.89 -7.20
N THR A 374 -6.56 19.95 -7.06
CA THR A 374 -5.22 20.22 -6.54
C THR A 374 -4.18 20.05 -7.65
N SER A 375 -3.44 21.11 -7.96
CA SER A 375 -2.23 21.00 -8.78
C SER A 375 -1.11 20.34 -7.97
N VAL A 376 -0.39 19.40 -8.57
CA VAL A 376 0.86 18.89 -7.99
C VAL A 376 1.93 19.94 -8.19
N ASP A 377 2.48 20.44 -7.09
CA ASP A 377 3.61 21.38 -7.13
C ASP A 377 4.91 20.58 -7.17
N PHE A 378 5.65 20.71 -8.26
CA PHE A 378 6.99 20.16 -8.35
C PHE A 378 7.99 21.15 -7.73
N THR A 379 8.55 20.78 -6.58
CA THR A 379 9.53 21.58 -5.81
C THR A 379 10.88 20.88 -5.76
N ASN A 380 11.89 21.51 -5.16
CA ASN A 380 13.25 20.96 -5.00
C ASN A 380 13.77 20.34 -6.29
N ALA A 381 13.89 21.15 -7.32
CA ALA A 381 14.34 20.66 -8.59
C ALA A 381 13.39 19.72 -9.38
N GLY A 382 12.10 19.69 -9.06
CA GLY A 382 11.21 18.69 -9.65
C GLY A 382 11.45 17.28 -9.11
N ASP A 383 12.44 17.14 -8.21
CA ASP A 383 12.69 15.94 -7.43
C ASP A 383 11.70 15.81 -6.27
N THR A 384 10.72 16.70 -6.12
CA THR A 384 9.70 16.57 -5.09
C THR A 384 8.32 16.90 -5.66
N ALA A 385 7.47 15.89 -5.78
CA ALA A 385 6.05 16.09 -6.07
C ALA A 385 5.32 16.40 -4.76
N VAL A 386 4.67 17.56 -4.68
CA VAL A 386 3.96 18.06 -3.50
C VAL A 386 2.47 18.17 -3.79
N TRP A 387 1.65 17.56 -2.94
CA TRP A 387 0.21 17.76 -2.91
C TRP A 387 -0.12 18.63 -1.71
N ASN A 388 -0.51 19.87 -1.99
CA ASN A 388 -0.86 20.84 -0.96
C ASN A 388 -2.38 20.94 -0.84
N ASP A 389 -2.85 20.93 0.41
CA ASP A 389 -4.23 21.19 0.77
C ASP A 389 -5.26 20.35 -0.02
N VAL A 390 -4.97 19.06 -0.22
CA VAL A 390 -5.89 18.14 -0.93
C VAL A 390 -7.20 18.06 -0.15
N PRO A 391 -8.36 18.41 -0.75
CA PRO A 391 -9.65 18.29 -0.09
C PRO A 391 -9.96 16.86 0.36
N VAL A 392 -10.51 16.75 1.58
CA VAL A 392 -10.80 15.47 2.25
C VAL A 392 -12.27 15.41 2.63
N SER A 393 -12.96 14.32 2.28
CA SER A 393 -14.35 14.06 2.68
C SER A 393 -14.48 12.70 3.36
N LEU A 394 -15.15 12.64 4.52
CA LEU A 394 -15.35 11.38 5.25
C LEU A 394 -16.14 10.37 4.41
N THR A 395 -15.76 9.10 4.46
CA THR A 395 -16.56 8.01 3.88
C THR A 395 -17.63 7.52 4.88
N GLU A 396 -18.52 6.63 4.43
CA GLU A 396 -19.47 5.93 5.31
C GLU A 396 -18.75 5.06 6.35
N ASP A 397 -17.73 4.31 5.94
CA ASP A 397 -16.90 3.50 6.84
C ASP A 397 -16.12 4.38 7.82
N GLY A 398 -15.59 5.51 7.36
CA GLY A 398 -14.85 6.46 8.19
C GLY A 398 -15.73 7.12 9.26
N SER A 399 -16.91 7.60 8.88
CA SER A 399 -17.91 8.14 9.81
C SER A 399 -18.29 7.09 10.87
N SER A 400 -18.55 5.85 10.44
CA SER A 400 -18.91 4.75 11.33
C SER A 400 -17.75 4.36 12.27
N ALA A 401 -16.51 4.34 11.77
CA ALA A 401 -15.33 3.98 12.56
C ALA A 401 -15.05 4.98 13.69
N LEU A 402 -15.31 6.27 13.45
CA LEU A 402 -15.10 7.33 14.44
C LEU A 402 -16.15 7.30 15.56
N ARG A 403 -17.34 6.72 15.33
CA ARG A 403 -18.47 6.67 16.28
C ARG A 403 -18.86 8.02 16.89
N LEU A 404 -18.54 9.12 16.21
CA LEU A 404 -18.84 10.49 16.65
C LEU A 404 -20.32 10.85 16.45
N CYS A 405 -21.02 10.10 15.58
CA CYS A 405 -22.43 10.33 15.24
C CYS A 405 -23.42 9.38 15.92
N ASP A 406 -22.96 8.43 16.74
CA ASP A 406 -23.85 7.48 17.41
C ASP A 406 -24.79 8.23 18.37
N THR A 407 -26.07 8.32 17.99
CA THR A 407 -27.16 9.12 18.59
C THR A 407 -27.85 8.44 19.78
N ALA A 408 -27.23 7.44 20.40
CA ALA A 408 -27.82 6.68 21.51
C ALA A 408 -28.30 7.56 22.70
N GLU A 409 -27.87 8.82 22.77
CA GLU A 409 -28.27 9.81 23.81
C GLU A 409 -29.09 11.01 23.29
N GLY A 410 -29.86 10.87 22.20
CA GLY A 410 -30.76 11.96 21.78
C GLY A 410 -30.05 13.22 21.29
N GLY A 411 -28.89 13.03 20.65
CA GLY A 411 -28.10 14.10 20.04
C GLY A 411 -28.81 14.83 18.89
N PRO A 412 -28.27 15.98 18.44
CA PRO A 412 -28.86 16.79 17.39
C PRO A 412 -29.08 15.98 16.10
N THR A 413 -30.18 16.28 15.39
CA THR A 413 -30.65 15.58 14.19
C THR A 413 -29.69 15.65 12.98
N ALA A 414 -28.61 16.43 13.07
CA ALA A 414 -27.55 16.51 12.08
C ALA A 414 -26.20 16.30 12.77
N CYS A 415 -25.48 15.25 12.40
CA CYS A 415 -24.12 15.01 12.89
C CYS A 415 -23.13 15.65 11.94
N GLU A 416 -22.24 16.51 12.45
CA GLU A 416 -21.24 17.16 11.59
C GLU A 416 -20.20 16.19 11.01
N TYR A 417 -20.14 14.93 11.46
CA TYR A 417 -19.16 13.91 11.06
C TYR A 417 -19.80 12.77 10.27
N GLU A 418 -20.93 13.02 9.61
CA GLU A 418 -21.57 12.06 8.71
C GLU A 418 -20.76 11.83 7.42
N ALA A 419 -21.12 10.79 6.65
CA ALA A 419 -20.50 10.52 5.36
C ALA A 419 -20.63 11.73 4.42
N GLY A 420 -19.55 12.08 3.72
CA GLY A 420 -19.44 13.27 2.87
C GLY A 420 -19.08 14.55 3.62
N ALA A 421 -18.97 14.53 4.96
CA ALA A 421 -18.54 15.71 5.71
C ALA A 421 -17.12 16.13 5.31
N ASN A 422 -16.95 17.44 5.06
CA ASN A 422 -15.65 18.03 4.76
C ASN A 422 -14.76 18.04 6.00
N MET A 423 -13.55 17.54 5.81
CA MET A 423 -12.49 17.51 6.81
C MET A 423 -11.43 18.56 6.49
N ASP A 424 -10.46 18.75 7.38
CA ASP A 424 -9.32 19.58 7.04
C ASP A 424 -8.57 18.95 5.86
N PRO A 425 -8.06 19.77 4.93
CA PRO A 425 -7.30 19.27 3.81
C PRO A 425 -6.00 18.60 4.28
N ILE A 426 -5.45 17.71 3.44
CA ILE A 426 -4.24 16.94 3.72
C ILE A 426 -3.12 17.35 2.79
N SER A 427 -1.90 17.47 3.34
CA SER A 427 -0.70 17.82 2.58
C SER A 427 0.38 16.75 2.75
N PHE A 428 1.05 16.40 1.66
CA PHE A 428 2.10 15.39 1.63
C PHE A 428 3.00 15.59 0.41
N SER A 429 4.18 14.97 0.42
CA SER A 429 5.06 14.98 -0.73
C SER A 429 5.89 13.72 -0.82
N VAL A 430 6.38 13.43 -2.02
CA VAL A 430 7.38 12.40 -2.27
C VAL A 430 8.57 13.03 -2.96
N GLN A 431 9.76 12.75 -2.45
CA GLN A 431 10.99 13.04 -3.14
C GLN A 431 11.24 11.94 -4.18
N THR A 432 11.31 12.29 -5.46
CA THR A 432 11.65 11.41 -6.57
C THR A 432 13.11 11.62 -6.93
N SER A 433 13.90 10.56 -7.06
CA SER A 433 15.21 10.66 -7.67
C SER A 433 15.03 10.62 -9.18
N TYR A 434 14.86 11.78 -9.83
CA TYR A 434 15.05 11.80 -11.28
C TYR A 434 16.53 11.54 -11.56
N PRO A 435 16.88 10.61 -12.45
CA PRO A 435 18.28 10.32 -12.72
C PRO A 435 18.95 11.57 -13.29
N GLU A 436 19.91 12.12 -12.52
CA GLU A 436 20.86 13.12 -12.98
C GLU A 436 21.52 12.58 -14.27
N GLY A 437 21.10 13.07 -15.43
CA GLY A 437 21.58 12.54 -16.72
C GLY A 437 20.59 12.64 -17.88
N LEU A 438 19.31 12.91 -17.61
CA LEU A 438 18.30 13.04 -18.68
C LEU A 438 18.54 14.23 -19.63
N CYS A 439 19.49 15.12 -19.35
CA CYS A 439 19.80 16.30 -20.17
C CYS A 439 21.26 16.33 -20.66
N SER A 440 21.87 15.16 -20.86
CA SER A 440 23.11 15.09 -21.64
C SER A 440 22.77 15.20 -23.13
N ILE A 441 23.52 16.00 -23.90
CA ILE A 441 23.38 16.05 -25.37
C ILE A 441 23.55 14.64 -25.96
N ASP A 442 24.40 13.81 -25.36
CA ASP A 442 24.62 12.41 -25.76
C ASP A 442 23.40 11.51 -25.54
N SER A 443 22.47 11.90 -24.66
CA SER A 443 21.24 11.15 -24.40
C SER A 443 20.15 11.40 -25.45
N ILE A 444 20.38 12.35 -26.36
CA ILE A 444 19.44 12.79 -27.40
C ILE A 444 19.86 12.15 -28.72
N THR A 445 19.88 10.82 -28.76
CA THR A 445 20.08 10.07 -30.01
C THR A 445 18.76 9.39 -30.39
N GLY A 446 18.22 9.73 -31.57
CA GLY A 446 17.04 9.08 -32.12
C GLY A 446 15.74 9.87 -31.98
N PHE A 447 15.69 11.09 -32.52
CA PHE A 447 14.47 11.87 -32.65
C PHE A 447 13.34 11.05 -33.28
N THR A 448 12.31 10.72 -32.50
CA THR A 448 11.02 10.34 -33.06
C THR A 448 10.30 11.63 -33.41
N THR A 449 10.22 11.94 -34.70
CA THR A 449 9.33 13.00 -35.21
C THR A 449 7.94 12.80 -34.60
N GLN A 450 7.38 13.85 -34.02
CA GLN A 450 6.04 13.78 -33.44
C GLN A 450 5.04 13.22 -34.47
N PRO A 451 4.06 12.38 -34.08
CA PRO A 451 3.00 11.96 -34.97
C PRO A 451 2.04 13.14 -35.19
N GLY A 452 2.43 14.01 -36.11
CA GLY A 452 1.76 15.23 -36.52
C GLY A 452 2.63 15.88 -37.58
N SER A 453 2.04 16.33 -38.69
CA SER A 453 2.77 16.97 -39.79
C SER A 453 3.31 18.33 -39.32
N LEU A 454 4.42 18.34 -38.56
CA LEU A 454 5.21 19.56 -38.45
C LEU A 454 5.55 19.99 -39.87
N VAL A 455 5.23 21.24 -40.20
CA VAL A 455 5.62 21.81 -41.48
C VAL A 455 7.13 21.85 -41.46
N GLY A 456 7.77 21.10 -42.37
CA GLY A 456 9.22 21.14 -42.53
C GLY A 456 9.68 22.55 -42.93
N PRO A 457 10.98 22.85 -42.81
CA PRO A 457 11.49 24.17 -43.13
C PRO A 457 11.18 24.52 -44.59
N ALA A 458 10.89 25.80 -44.85
CA ALA A 458 10.76 26.31 -46.19
C ALA A 458 12.05 26.08 -46.98
N ALA A 459 11.92 25.87 -48.30
CA ALA A 459 13.07 25.65 -49.17
C ALA A 459 14.04 26.82 -49.08
N GLU A 460 15.34 26.51 -49.04
CA GLU A 460 16.40 27.53 -49.10
C GLU A 460 16.29 28.32 -50.41
N PRO A 461 16.62 29.63 -50.40
CA PRO A 461 16.60 30.44 -51.60
C PRO A 461 17.63 29.93 -52.62
N ILE A 462 17.30 30.05 -53.90
CA ILE A 462 18.26 29.79 -54.98
C ILE A 462 19.07 31.07 -55.17
N LEU A 463 20.38 30.96 -54.98
CA LEU A 463 21.33 32.04 -55.21
C LEU A 463 21.79 32.03 -56.67
N ASP A 464 21.86 33.22 -57.28
CA ASP A 464 22.16 33.40 -58.70
C ASP A 464 23.68 33.36 -58.95
N SER A 465 24.49 33.90 -58.04
CA SER A 465 25.96 33.93 -58.12
C SER A 465 26.65 33.71 -56.76
N PRO A 466 26.42 32.56 -56.10
CA PRO A 466 26.91 32.35 -54.74
C PRO A 466 28.44 32.24 -54.66
N GLU A 467 29.01 32.92 -53.68
CA GLU A 467 30.36 32.73 -53.17
C GLU A 467 30.34 31.88 -51.89
N GLU A 468 31.33 31.01 -51.74
CA GLU A 468 31.48 30.20 -50.53
C GLU A 468 32.06 31.05 -49.40
N VAL A 469 31.42 31.00 -48.24
CA VAL A 469 31.77 31.80 -47.06
C VAL A 469 31.85 30.95 -45.80
N THR A 470 32.49 31.49 -44.78
CA THR A 470 32.47 30.95 -43.41
C THR A 470 32.03 32.04 -42.45
N GLY A 471 31.61 31.70 -41.24
CA GLY A 471 31.09 32.73 -40.33
C GLY A 471 30.70 32.22 -38.96
N SER A 472 29.88 33.00 -38.28
CA SER A 472 29.29 32.66 -36.99
C SER A 472 27.92 33.27 -36.80
N LEU A 473 27.09 32.59 -35.99
CA LEU A 473 25.84 33.09 -35.44
C LEU A 473 25.99 33.26 -33.93
N ASP A 474 25.84 34.48 -33.44
CA ASP A 474 25.74 34.81 -32.03
C ASP A 474 24.29 35.13 -31.68
N TRP A 475 23.59 34.20 -31.00
CA TRP A 475 22.17 34.35 -30.71
C TRP A 475 21.81 34.19 -29.24
N GLY A 476 20.95 35.11 -28.77
CA GLY A 476 20.44 35.08 -27.42
C GLY A 476 19.29 34.09 -27.21
N ILE A 477 18.51 33.78 -28.24
CA ILE A 477 17.24 33.05 -28.15
C ILE A 477 16.21 33.83 -27.34
N ARG A 478 16.24 33.73 -26.00
CA ARG A 478 15.32 34.46 -25.11
C ARG A 478 15.84 34.53 -23.67
N GLN A 479 15.83 35.73 -23.07
CA GLN A 479 16.31 35.94 -21.70
C GLN A 479 15.52 35.10 -20.69
N GLY A 480 14.19 34.98 -20.87
CA GLY A 480 13.34 34.16 -20.00
C GLY A 480 13.77 32.70 -19.98
N LEU A 481 14.10 32.12 -21.14
CA LEU A 481 14.53 30.72 -21.29
C LEU A 481 15.93 30.49 -20.68
N ARG A 482 16.86 31.43 -20.90
CA ARG A 482 18.20 31.36 -20.29
C ARG A 482 18.12 31.54 -18.78
N GLY A 483 17.33 32.51 -18.34
CA GLY A 483 17.18 32.88 -16.94
C GLY A 483 16.54 31.78 -16.12
N SER A 484 15.62 31.04 -16.73
CA SER A 484 14.98 29.91 -16.10
C SER A 484 15.96 28.74 -15.93
N ALA A 485 16.97 28.54 -16.78
CA ALA A 485 17.99 27.49 -16.63
C ALA A 485 19.14 27.81 -15.64
N MET A 486 19.09 28.93 -14.90
CA MET A 486 20.24 29.40 -14.12
C MET A 486 20.47 28.72 -12.76
N THR A 487 19.53 27.93 -12.23
CA THR A 487 19.70 27.32 -10.91
C THR A 487 18.98 25.98 -10.82
N PRO A 488 19.67 24.84 -10.61
CA PRO A 488 21.09 24.58 -10.83
C PRO A 488 21.38 24.45 -12.33
N ARG A 489 22.50 25.04 -12.74
CA ARG A 489 22.87 25.32 -14.14
C ARG A 489 23.12 24.04 -14.93
N GLN A 490 22.44 23.88 -16.05
CA GLN A 490 22.82 22.90 -17.08
C GLN A 490 22.66 23.51 -18.47
N PHE A 491 23.63 24.33 -18.85
CA PHE A 491 23.93 24.56 -20.27
C PHE A 491 24.96 23.53 -20.69
N ASN A 492 24.60 22.68 -21.64
CA ASN A 492 25.56 21.80 -22.31
C ASN A 492 25.75 22.28 -23.74
N THR A 493 26.98 22.18 -24.25
CA THR A 493 27.32 22.52 -25.64
C THR A 493 28.13 21.39 -26.25
N THR A 494 28.05 21.23 -27.57
CA THR A 494 28.93 20.31 -28.31
C THR A 494 30.21 21.02 -28.77
N ALA A 495 31.04 20.32 -29.53
CA ALA A 495 32.02 20.99 -30.38
C ALA A 495 31.32 21.99 -31.32
N ASN A 496 32.01 23.09 -31.65
CA ASN A 496 31.56 24.20 -32.51
C ASN A 496 30.52 25.16 -31.92
N THR A 497 30.09 24.94 -30.68
CA THR A 497 29.29 25.90 -29.93
C THR A 497 30.01 26.43 -28.70
N THR A 498 30.05 27.76 -28.56
CA THR A 498 30.52 28.43 -27.34
C THR A 498 29.39 29.21 -26.69
N LEU A 499 29.57 29.56 -25.43
CA LEU A 499 28.61 30.38 -24.70
C LEU A 499 29.34 31.53 -24.01
N SER A 500 28.66 32.67 -23.98
CA SER A 500 29.05 33.79 -23.12
C SER A 500 29.14 33.33 -21.66
N ASN A 501 29.90 34.03 -20.81
CA ASN A 501 30.15 33.58 -19.43
C ASN A 501 28.87 33.01 -18.75
N PRO A 502 28.82 31.69 -18.46
CA PRO A 502 27.59 31.01 -18.05
C PRO A 502 27.06 31.47 -16.69
N SER A 503 27.87 32.22 -15.91
CA SER A 503 27.38 32.84 -14.68
C SER A 503 26.48 34.05 -14.89
N ASP A 504 26.43 34.58 -16.10
CA ASP A 504 25.79 35.86 -16.44
C ASP A 504 25.25 35.81 -17.88
N MET A 505 24.39 34.82 -18.17
CA MET A 505 23.60 34.77 -19.41
C MET A 505 22.37 35.72 -19.36
N THR A 506 22.31 36.58 -18.34
CA THR A 506 21.28 37.61 -18.20
C THR A 506 21.71 38.90 -18.87
N GLY A 507 20.78 39.53 -19.60
CA GLY A 507 21.00 40.83 -20.23
C GLY A 507 21.33 40.76 -21.72
N VAL A 508 21.40 41.96 -22.31
CA VAL A 508 21.77 42.22 -23.71
C VAL A 508 23.24 41.85 -23.94
N GLY A 509 23.58 41.36 -25.14
CA GLY A 509 24.97 41.02 -25.47
C GLY A 509 25.43 39.64 -24.97
N LYS A 510 24.51 38.78 -24.52
CA LYS A 510 24.80 37.43 -24.04
C LYS A 510 24.28 36.40 -25.02
N TYR A 511 25.21 35.68 -25.64
CA TYR A 511 24.95 34.82 -26.78
C TYR A 511 25.44 33.39 -26.55
N PHE A 512 24.77 32.48 -27.23
CA PHE A 512 25.36 31.24 -27.69
C PHE A 512 25.94 31.51 -29.08
N SER A 513 27.16 31.05 -29.32
CA SER A 513 27.87 31.23 -30.58
C SER A 513 27.96 29.90 -31.30
N TRP A 514 27.45 29.83 -32.52
CA TRP A 514 27.66 28.72 -33.44
C TRP A 514 28.66 29.12 -34.50
N ASN A 515 29.73 28.35 -34.63
CA ASN A 515 30.63 28.50 -35.76
C ASN A 515 29.99 27.86 -37.00
N ALA A 516 30.02 28.57 -38.12
CA ALA A 516 29.57 28.10 -39.41
C ALA A 516 30.77 27.76 -40.29
N ALA A 517 30.95 26.48 -40.57
CA ALA A 517 32.06 25.98 -41.39
C ALA A 517 31.81 26.14 -42.90
N SER A 518 30.58 26.47 -43.28
CA SER A 518 30.16 26.62 -44.68
C SER A 518 28.95 27.52 -44.78
N GLY A 519 28.89 28.28 -45.86
CA GLY A 519 27.73 29.04 -46.28
C GLY A 519 27.90 29.53 -47.70
N THR A 520 26.83 30.04 -48.27
CA THR A 520 26.83 30.67 -49.58
C THR A 520 26.26 32.07 -49.46
N TYR A 521 26.99 33.04 -49.98
CA TYR A 521 26.60 34.45 -49.99
C TYR A 521 26.48 34.92 -51.44
N ASP A 522 25.39 35.58 -51.79
CA ASP A 522 25.19 36.23 -53.08
C ASP A 522 25.07 37.72 -52.81
N ALA A 523 26.10 38.46 -53.22
CA ALA A 523 26.12 39.89 -53.07
C ALA A 523 25.01 40.48 -53.95
N GLY A 524 24.06 41.15 -53.32
CA GLY A 524 23.09 41.98 -54.04
C GLY A 524 23.76 43.24 -54.57
N ASP A 525 22.99 44.32 -54.69
CA ASP A 525 23.62 45.64 -54.70
C ASP A 525 24.29 45.84 -53.31
N PRO A 526 25.60 46.19 -53.22
CA PRO A 526 26.32 46.24 -51.95
C PRO A 526 25.60 47.06 -50.87
N GLY A 527 25.31 46.43 -49.73
CA GLY A 527 24.60 47.04 -48.59
C GLY A 527 23.10 47.26 -48.80
N SER A 528 22.46 46.56 -49.75
CA SER A 528 21.01 46.62 -49.97
C SER A 528 20.27 45.44 -49.32
N ALA A 529 18.95 45.57 -49.21
CA ALA A 529 18.05 44.48 -48.81
C ALA A 529 18.06 43.27 -49.78
N ASP A 530 18.83 43.33 -50.87
CA ASP A 530 18.95 42.28 -51.88
C ASP A 530 20.10 41.29 -51.58
N ASP A 531 20.89 41.52 -50.53
CA ASP A 531 21.88 40.55 -50.07
C ASP A 531 21.21 39.24 -49.66
N ARG A 532 21.77 38.14 -50.14
CA ARG A 532 21.28 36.80 -49.80
C ARG A 532 22.36 35.93 -49.19
N LEU A 533 22.03 35.27 -48.09
CA LEU A 533 22.95 34.41 -47.36
C LEU A 533 22.25 33.11 -46.97
N VAL A 534 22.96 32.01 -47.10
CA VAL A 534 22.65 30.75 -46.40
C VAL A 534 23.89 30.33 -45.63
N LEU A 535 23.87 30.49 -44.30
CA LEU A 535 24.98 30.19 -43.41
C LEU A 535 24.65 28.98 -42.53
N ASN A 536 25.44 27.92 -42.61
CA ASN A 536 25.19 26.66 -41.91
C ASN A 536 26.06 26.53 -40.66
N GLY A 537 25.48 26.84 -39.50
CA GLY A 537 26.09 26.65 -38.18
C GLY A 537 26.21 25.17 -37.81
N LEU A 538 27.21 24.86 -37.00
CA LEU A 538 27.45 23.51 -36.49
C LEU A 538 27.34 23.44 -34.96
N GLY A 539 26.83 22.31 -34.48
CA GLY A 539 26.80 21.96 -33.07
C GLY A 539 25.48 22.29 -32.38
N SER A 540 25.41 21.91 -31.12
CA SER A 540 24.19 21.99 -30.32
C SER A 540 24.41 22.76 -29.04
N ILE A 541 23.32 23.36 -28.55
CA ILE A 541 23.19 23.80 -27.18
C ILE A 541 22.01 23.07 -26.55
N ALA A 542 22.17 22.63 -25.31
CA ALA A 542 21.07 22.17 -24.49
C ALA A 542 20.89 23.15 -23.32
N ILE A 543 19.69 23.72 -23.23
CA ILE A 543 19.24 24.56 -22.14
C ILE A 543 18.34 23.70 -21.27
N CYS A 544 18.86 23.29 -20.14
CA CYS A 544 18.16 22.40 -19.23
C CYS A 544 17.87 23.13 -17.94
N ASN A 545 16.61 23.07 -17.53
CA ASN A 545 16.29 23.29 -16.14
C ASN A 545 15.84 21.98 -15.55
N VAL A 546 16.81 21.28 -14.94
CA VAL A 546 16.52 20.10 -14.14
C VAL A 546 15.45 20.41 -13.11
N ASN A 547 15.38 21.65 -12.59
CA ASN A 547 14.42 22.01 -11.57
C ASN A 547 12.96 21.96 -11.94
N HIS A 548 12.68 22.07 -13.24
CA HIS A 548 11.32 22.11 -13.74
C HIS A 548 11.06 20.95 -14.70
N GLY A 549 11.98 19.98 -14.75
CA GLY A 549 11.88 18.81 -15.62
C GLY A 549 11.82 19.15 -17.11
N TYR A 550 12.20 20.37 -17.52
CA TYR A 550 12.20 20.76 -18.94
C TYR A 550 13.63 20.88 -19.49
N GLY A 551 13.72 20.64 -20.78
CA GLY A 551 14.94 20.81 -21.54
C GLY A 551 14.59 21.26 -22.94
N VAL A 552 15.43 22.12 -23.50
CA VAL A 552 15.39 22.50 -24.92
C VAL A 552 16.77 22.29 -25.51
N VAL A 553 16.82 21.73 -26.70
CA VAL A 553 18.04 21.61 -27.48
C VAL A 553 17.84 22.29 -28.83
N PHE A 554 18.81 23.12 -29.21
CA PHE A 554 18.91 23.72 -30.53
C PHE A 554 20.19 23.21 -31.17
N SER A 555 20.10 22.62 -32.36
CA SER A 555 21.24 22.05 -33.08
C SER A 555 21.29 22.55 -34.51
N ASP A 556 22.52 22.68 -35.01
CA ASP A 556 22.86 22.92 -36.41
C ASP A 556 22.01 24.03 -37.07
N PRO A 557 22.01 25.26 -36.52
CA PRO A 557 21.18 26.32 -37.06
C PRO A 557 21.67 26.77 -38.44
N SER A 558 20.77 26.90 -39.40
CA SER A 558 21.00 27.56 -40.68
C SER A 558 20.37 28.95 -40.65
N VAL A 559 21.18 29.99 -40.86
CA VAL A 559 20.69 31.36 -41.02
C VAL A 559 20.46 31.63 -42.49
N ILE A 560 19.26 32.12 -42.82
CA ILE A 560 18.88 32.50 -44.17
C ILE A 560 18.56 33.99 -44.17
N ILE A 561 19.28 34.76 -44.98
CA ILE A 561 19.02 36.18 -45.25
C ILE A 561 18.47 36.26 -46.67
N ASP A 562 17.24 36.75 -46.83
CA ASP A 562 16.51 36.91 -48.09
C ASP A 562 15.39 37.96 -47.93
N GLY A 563 15.76 39.17 -47.51
CA GLY A 563 14.82 40.26 -47.25
C GLY A 563 13.79 39.90 -46.17
N ALA A 564 12.51 40.04 -46.51
CA ALA A 564 11.39 39.74 -45.61
C ALA A 564 11.16 38.23 -45.36
N ASP A 565 11.78 37.35 -46.16
CA ASP A 565 11.69 35.89 -46.00
C ASP A 565 12.85 35.31 -45.18
N SER A 566 13.60 36.18 -44.49
CA SER A 566 14.75 35.81 -43.66
C SER A 566 14.33 35.05 -42.40
N ARG A 567 15.13 34.04 -42.04
CA ARG A 567 14.78 33.09 -40.97
C ARG A 567 15.98 32.33 -40.44
N ILE A 568 15.82 31.76 -39.24
CA ILE A 568 16.74 30.76 -38.69
C ILE A 568 16.05 29.41 -38.68
N VAL A 569 16.60 28.45 -39.41
CA VAL A 569 16.20 27.03 -39.40
C VAL A 569 17.05 26.30 -38.37
N ALA A 570 16.47 25.44 -37.55
CA ALA A 570 17.25 24.63 -36.61
C ALA A 570 16.61 23.27 -36.34
N ASP A 571 17.43 22.30 -35.93
CA ASP A 571 16.96 21.08 -35.29
C ASP A 571 16.63 21.40 -33.82
N VAL A 572 15.33 21.39 -33.50
CA VAL A 572 14.84 21.77 -32.17
C VAL A 572 14.24 20.56 -31.49
N ALA A 573 14.58 20.37 -30.22
CA ALA A 573 13.91 19.40 -29.35
C ALA A 573 13.53 20.08 -28.04
N ALA A 574 12.32 19.86 -27.56
CA ALA A 574 11.84 20.38 -26.28
C ALA A 574 11.07 19.31 -25.50
N ARG A 575 11.08 19.43 -24.17
CA ARG A 575 10.30 18.56 -23.28
C ARG A 575 9.86 19.26 -22.01
N VAL A 576 8.82 18.71 -21.39
CA VAL A 576 8.50 18.82 -19.95
C VAL A 576 8.23 17.39 -19.47
N GLY A 577 9.04 16.87 -18.55
CA GLY A 577 9.01 15.47 -18.16
C GLY A 577 9.91 14.57 -19.03
N PRO A 578 9.55 13.29 -19.26
CA PRO A 578 10.44 12.32 -19.93
C PRO A 578 10.41 12.37 -21.47
N ASP A 579 9.33 12.85 -22.08
CA ASP A 579 9.10 12.76 -23.53
C ASP A 579 9.60 14.00 -24.28
N TRP A 580 10.34 13.79 -25.38
CA TRP A 580 10.80 14.87 -26.25
C TRP A 580 9.88 15.05 -27.45
N VAL A 581 9.60 16.32 -27.79
CA VAL A 581 9.06 16.73 -29.09
C VAL A 581 10.20 17.35 -29.88
N SER A 582 10.37 16.95 -31.13
CA SER A 582 11.50 17.41 -31.94
C SER A 582 11.20 17.49 -33.43
N GLY A 583 11.92 18.36 -34.13
CA GLY A 583 11.94 18.46 -35.58
C GLY A 583 12.89 19.56 -36.07
N ARG A 584 13.27 19.48 -37.36
CA ARG A 584 13.90 20.60 -38.08
C ARG A 584 12.81 21.54 -38.55
N VAL A 585 12.85 22.80 -38.16
CA VAL A 585 11.80 23.78 -38.45
C VAL A 585 12.40 25.15 -38.76
N ASP A 586 11.68 25.98 -39.51
CA ASP A 586 11.88 27.43 -39.48
C ASP A 586 11.57 27.88 -38.05
N LEU A 587 12.58 28.15 -37.24
CA LEU A 587 12.41 28.40 -35.81
C LEU A 587 11.95 29.83 -35.55
N VAL A 588 12.66 30.79 -36.13
CA VAL A 588 12.32 32.21 -36.08
C VAL A 588 12.37 32.84 -37.46
N GLU A 589 11.57 33.87 -37.68
CA GLU A 589 11.57 34.75 -38.86
C GLU A 589 11.97 36.17 -38.46
N PHE A 590 12.50 36.94 -39.42
CA PHE A 590 12.88 38.34 -39.24
C PHE A 590 12.94 39.04 -40.61
N ASP A 591 12.85 40.37 -40.63
CA ASP A 591 13.09 41.16 -41.85
C ASP A 591 14.56 41.64 -41.86
N SER A 592 15.36 41.14 -42.79
CA SER A 592 16.77 41.53 -42.87
C SER A 592 16.97 42.97 -43.33
N ALA A 593 15.96 43.61 -43.94
CA ALA A 593 16.01 45.03 -44.27
C ALA A 593 16.00 45.94 -43.02
N GLU A 594 15.65 45.40 -41.86
CA GLU A 594 15.68 46.09 -40.57
C GLU A 594 16.98 45.85 -39.78
N ALA A 595 17.90 45.02 -40.29
CA ALA A 595 19.19 44.76 -39.66
C ALA A 595 20.18 45.92 -39.87
N ASP A 596 21.02 46.18 -38.86
CA ASP A 596 22.20 47.04 -39.04
C ASP A 596 23.31 46.21 -39.71
N VAL A 597 23.75 46.66 -40.89
CA VAL A 597 24.72 45.95 -41.71
C VAL A 597 26.06 46.68 -41.66
N ALA A 598 27.07 46.01 -41.12
CA ALA A 598 28.45 46.48 -41.11
C ALA A 598 29.28 45.68 -42.11
N GLU A 599 29.79 46.35 -43.13
CA GLU A 599 30.61 45.75 -44.19
C GLU A 599 32.06 46.23 -44.12
N SER A 600 32.98 45.29 -44.32
CA SER A 600 34.40 45.53 -44.54
C SER A 600 34.89 44.73 -45.75
N SER A 601 36.14 44.93 -46.16
CA SER A 601 36.74 44.13 -47.23
C SER A 601 36.93 42.65 -46.88
N GLU A 602 36.79 42.28 -45.61
CA GLU A 602 37.05 40.93 -45.10
C GLU A 602 35.80 40.26 -44.52
N SER A 603 34.75 41.04 -44.20
CA SER A 603 33.57 40.52 -43.54
C SER A 603 32.32 41.38 -43.71
N ILE A 604 31.16 40.73 -43.57
CA ILE A 604 29.85 41.36 -43.44
C ILE A 604 29.22 40.89 -42.14
N ALA A 605 28.66 41.82 -41.37
CA ALA A 605 27.94 41.53 -40.16
C ALA A 605 26.52 42.11 -40.20
N TRP A 606 25.51 41.26 -39.98
CA TRP A 606 24.12 41.66 -39.78
C TRP A 606 23.80 41.62 -38.29
N THR A 607 23.37 42.75 -37.75
CA THR A 607 22.98 42.89 -36.35
C THR A 607 21.49 43.21 -36.24
N LEU A 608 20.75 42.34 -35.58
CA LEU A 608 19.38 42.60 -35.13
C LEU A 608 19.42 42.82 -33.62
N ASP A 609 19.01 44.00 -33.18
CA ASP A 609 19.13 44.40 -31.79
C ASP A 609 18.13 43.65 -30.89
N ASP A 610 18.45 43.57 -29.60
CA ASP A 610 17.53 43.03 -28.60
C ASP A 610 16.28 43.94 -28.51
N PRO A 611 15.05 43.41 -28.43
CA PRO A 611 13.83 44.21 -28.30
C PRO A 611 13.79 45.11 -27.05
N SER A 612 14.71 44.91 -26.10
CA SER A 612 14.90 45.81 -24.95
C SER A 612 15.60 47.13 -25.30
N VAL A 613 16.15 47.28 -26.50
CA VAL A 613 16.66 48.55 -27.04
C VAL A 613 15.46 49.34 -27.62
N ASN A 614 15.35 50.63 -27.30
CA ASN A 614 14.21 51.46 -27.69
C ASN A 614 14.65 52.58 -28.66
N PRO A 615 14.13 52.62 -29.91
CA PRO A 615 13.21 51.65 -30.52
C PRO A 615 13.91 50.34 -30.91
N PRO A 616 13.20 49.20 -30.96
CA PRO A 616 13.76 47.97 -31.49
C PRO A 616 14.06 48.13 -33.00
N LEU A 617 15.20 47.62 -33.45
CA LEU A 617 15.55 47.47 -34.87
C LEU A 617 15.28 46.02 -35.25
N GLY A 618 14.23 45.74 -36.04
CA GLY A 618 13.88 44.35 -36.39
C GLY A 618 13.20 43.58 -35.26
N GLU A 619 12.00 43.04 -35.50
CA GLU A 619 11.43 42.02 -34.62
C GLU A 619 11.83 40.62 -35.12
N VAL A 620 12.60 39.89 -34.30
CA VAL A 620 12.81 38.45 -34.49
C VAL A 620 11.64 37.72 -33.82
N THR A 621 10.83 36.99 -34.57
CA THR A 621 9.62 36.35 -34.08
C THR A 621 9.66 34.84 -34.23
N LEU A 622 9.09 34.13 -33.26
CA LEU A 622 8.94 32.67 -33.29
C LEU A 622 7.88 32.29 -34.33
N THR A 623 8.22 31.44 -35.30
CA THR A 623 7.24 30.99 -36.29
C THR A 623 6.22 30.02 -35.68
N GLY A 624 5.14 29.72 -36.40
CA GLY A 624 4.19 28.68 -35.99
C GLY A 624 4.82 27.29 -35.82
N ALA A 625 5.82 26.93 -36.64
CA ALA A 625 6.50 25.64 -36.54
C ALA A 625 7.46 25.59 -35.33
N GLY A 626 8.22 26.67 -35.08
CA GLY A 626 9.03 26.82 -33.88
C GLY A 626 8.18 26.81 -32.60
N ALA A 627 7.05 27.53 -32.62
CA ALA A 627 6.10 27.56 -31.52
C ALA A 627 5.50 26.18 -31.24
N ALA A 628 5.17 25.38 -32.25
CA ALA A 628 4.62 24.04 -32.06
C ALA A 628 5.55 23.14 -31.23
N ILE A 629 6.87 23.28 -31.37
CA ILE A 629 7.84 22.52 -30.58
C ILE A 629 8.01 23.14 -29.18
N LEU A 630 8.22 24.45 -29.09
CA LEU A 630 8.53 25.12 -27.81
C LEU A 630 7.31 25.28 -26.89
N GLN A 631 6.08 25.16 -27.41
CA GLN A 631 4.83 25.23 -26.63
C GLN A 631 4.77 24.19 -25.51
N VAL A 632 5.48 23.06 -25.63
CA VAL A 632 5.61 22.06 -24.56
C VAL A 632 6.10 22.70 -23.26
N MET A 633 6.93 23.75 -23.33
CA MET A 633 7.43 24.47 -22.15
C MET A 633 6.44 25.42 -21.49
N ASN A 634 5.28 25.69 -22.08
CA ASN A 634 4.29 26.57 -21.45
C ASN A 634 3.73 25.98 -20.15
N GLY A 635 3.89 24.66 -19.93
CA GLY A 635 3.38 23.95 -18.78
C GLY A 635 1.84 24.00 -18.69
N PRO A 636 1.24 23.33 -17.68
CA PRO A 636 -0.21 23.36 -17.46
C PRO A 636 -0.69 24.66 -16.75
N SER A 637 0.15 25.68 -16.66
CA SER A 637 -0.16 26.91 -15.91
C SER A 637 -1.32 27.68 -16.56
N PRO A 638 -2.25 28.27 -15.76
CA PRO A 638 -3.29 29.15 -16.27
C PRO A 638 -2.75 30.50 -16.78
N ALA A 639 -1.44 30.76 -16.67
CA ALA A 639 -0.80 31.93 -17.25
C ALA A 639 -0.91 31.92 -18.78
N PRO A 640 -0.91 33.10 -19.44
CA PRO A 640 -0.82 33.17 -20.89
C PRO A 640 0.37 32.35 -21.42
N PRO A 641 0.20 31.62 -22.55
CA PRO A 641 1.29 30.86 -23.14
C PRO A 641 2.47 31.80 -23.41
N THR A 642 3.66 31.33 -23.04
CA THR A 642 4.89 32.09 -23.16
C THR A 642 5.52 31.93 -24.55
N TYR A 643 5.33 30.77 -25.17
CA TYR A 643 5.77 30.44 -26.52
C TYR A 643 4.55 30.19 -27.40
N PHE A 644 4.32 31.06 -28.36
CA PHE A 644 3.26 30.99 -29.38
C PHE A 644 3.76 31.62 -30.69
N ASP A 645 3.03 31.44 -31.79
CA ASP A 645 3.38 32.03 -33.09
C ASP A 645 3.42 33.57 -33.00
N GLY A 646 4.48 34.18 -33.50
CA GLY A 646 4.75 35.62 -33.36
C GLY A 646 5.37 36.04 -32.01
N THR A 647 5.78 35.10 -31.15
CA THR A 647 6.48 35.46 -29.90
C THR A 647 7.79 36.16 -30.23
N VAL A 648 7.96 37.39 -29.74
CA VAL A 648 9.22 38.13 -29.90
C VAL A 648 10.36 37.41 -29.15
N MET A 649 11.43 37.15 -29.89
CA MET A 649 12.67 36.53 -29.45
C MET A 649 13.77 37.59 -29.35
N GLN A 650 14.91 37.23 -28.78
CA GLN A 650 16.05 38.15 -28.77
C GLN A 650 16.74 38.19 -30.11
N GLY A 651 17.27 39.37 -30.44
CA GLY A 651 18.13 39.59 -31.58
C GLY A 651 19.43 38.78 -31.55
N PHE A 652 20.17 38.87 -32.65
CA PHE A 652 21.38 38.11 -32.90
C PHE A 652 22.36 38.92 -33.76
N VAL A 653 23.59 38.43 -33.84
CA VAL A 653 24.61 38.89 -34.77
C VAL A 653 24.99 37.74 -35.67
N VAL A 654 25.02 37.98 -36.97
CA VAL A 654 25.54 37.05 -37.98
C VAL A 654 26.76 37.70 -38.58
N GLU A 655 27.92 37.06 -38.49
CA GLU A 655 29.16 37.54 -39.09
C GLU A 655 29.64 36.52 -40.12
N VAL A 656 30.00 37.02 -41.30
CA VAL A 656 30.45 36.21 -42.42
C VAL A 656 31.78 36.76 -42.91
N ALA A 657 32.78 35.89 -43.07
CA ALA A 657 34.05 36.20 -43.69
C ALA A 657 33.92 36.06 -45.21
N LEU A 658 34.24 37.12 -45.94
CA LEU A 658 34.27 37.14 -47.39
C LEU A 658 35.58 36.49 -47.89
N PRO A 659 35.55 35.80 -49.04
CA PRO A 659 36.78 35.35 -49.69
C PRO A 659 37.68 36.57 -50.00
N GLU A 660 39.00 36.45 -49.78
CA GLU A 660 39.95 37.49 -50.17
C GLU A 660 39.77 37.80 -51.66
N GLY A 661 39.34 39.02 -51.99
CA GLY A 661 39.17 39.45 -53.37
C GLY A 661 40.50 39.46 -54.11
N ASP A 662 40.58 38.71 -55.22
CA ASP A 662 41.72 38.70 -56.16
C ASP A 662 41.90 40.03 -56.91
#